data_AF-A0A1Y3N5X0-F1
#
_entry.id   AF-A0A1Y3N5X0-F1
#
_cell.length_a   1.000
_cell.length_b   1.000
_cell.length_c   1.000
_cell.angle_alpha   90.00
_cell.angle_beta   90.00
_cell.angle_gamma   90.00
#
_symmetry.space_group_name_H-M   'P 1'
#
loop_
_entity.id
_entity.type
_entity.pdbx_description
1 polymer ?
#
loop_
_entity_poly.entity_id
_entity_poly.type
_entity_poly.pdbx_seq_one_letter_code
_entity_poly.pdbx_strand_id
1 'polypeptide(L)'
;MFHILRYNHLILSVFIIIWKIIFAIDIELPKGENTLRKINELVNNYSIKYKTINIYFTEDYFIPTLDDYYFGVPENSNVTLIGNPNNENGTIFDFSNDKFNHYTIYFGQYNGQEYKFENITFINYINPNGGDHLLIHTRSEDVKFGLVFKNCKFDVGNAKILIVQYQMEKKDKWNDYQILFDSCRFRRKDHDSYYVKNYVIKIINSVFYNCSNLFQCNFGKLEIDNCIFNNICSASNKNSAFADVLFDGSLEIRNTIFNNEKLINKAVPFIKGNGNNIHLFNVTMKNVHNEIGFVIQDIGKSGNNNTIYINDSYFENISSLIYGDNINTYISNSAFLNINNRNTFPIIATSKNTYVNSCKITNIKLNGASLFDDMTSLYINNTIIENVTTLYKPIFQTNNKDLIFNSTNMKNITIICDIYECNLISAKTSKNIQFHNVNIQDVHSNGNVIYINGNSVNIEFDNFILENSDSYGAFLKCISENVNVQIRNSMINNNVNHNKFENGLIIFKNNIHIDIINSLFDNNKSHSSGILYFDEIKNLNITIYNSKFINNNCLNNGGTINLIDKNDSYKEYIKKIRINDSLFNNNTAKYFGGILYTNIFNSYDIKVINTNITNNYAGVAGGFAFYSQINFPLKNFYSYLKDKTFNNLIKNNKAKSHGNDFATHPTHFDLIYNNNNTNFEILSGQKISLTLELKDSLNNIVIDSEKYYSNIGVHTKLLDYKNNEVDNYYISDIMSTFSNGLNEINSMKVFIETPGLYHIRLNSKSNYFDISSDFDIKINDCNITEYYKIIKSNNVFYCEEPICYNCNSKYKICNKGNNDNGSDEIININNPEYNTCNCITGRKGINCEEKDFEDTSGFKIIATVLTAVIEVFIITIAVTLIPFKNYEVVKDFGKYSLLSITIGIYIPFSIRMIIPSKFSLKFNLSFEDNILMNNIFSTEIFEKMFKETREISYSLFDINNIKKYLHHYDNRKSFNDYQNITRSLSSDSGDNVQSMEISKRRTISSLIKQSHFSLVSSRNNYSYGNRREFYFLGVPKKKCIEHKSYSCECETKQIDKYTVEEIQSIEEFVDTYNKIFNIKHIFKKKSKIIIKK
;
A
#
# COMPACT_ATOMS: atom_id res chain seq x y z
N MET A 1 74.83 -37.63 10.78
CA MET A 1 73.44 -38.08 11.02
C MET A 1 72.56 -37.96 9.77
N PHE A 2 72.32 -36.76 9.21
CA PHE A 2 71.46 -36.56 8.02
C PHE A 2 71.77 -37.46 6.80
N HIS A 3 73.06 -37.70 6.49
CA HIS A 3 73.44 -38.60 5.39
C HIS A 3 73.04 -40.08 5.61
N ILE A 4 73.07 -40.56 6.86
CA ILE A 4 72.67 -41.95 7.19
C ILE A 4 71.16 -42.11 7.04
N LEU A 5 70.37 -41.10 7.46
CA LEU A 5 68.92 -41.08 7.24
C LEU A 5 68.56 -41.10 5.75
N ARG A 6 69.27 -40.32 4.91
CA ARG A 6 69.09 -40.38 3.44
C ARG A 6 69.45 -41.73 2.84
N TYR A 7 70.56 -42.34 3.26
CA TYR A 7 71.01 -43.64 2.74
C TYR A 7 70.08 -44.78 3.13
N ASN A 8 69.60 -44.79 4.39
CA ASN A 8 68.59 -45.74 4.84
C ASN A 8 67.24 -45.52 4.15
N HIS A 9 66.83 -44.28 3.88
CA HIS A 9 65.66 -44.01 3.05
C HIS A 9 65.84 -44.55 1.63
N LEU A 10 67.01 -44.37 1.00
CA LEU A 10 67.26 -44.87 -0.34
C LEU A 10 67.22 -46.42 -0.39
N ILE A 11 67.90 -47.10 0.54
CA ILE A 11 67.86 -48.57 0.64
C ILE A 11 66.43 -49.04 0.92
N LEU A 12 65.70 -48.40 1.83
CA LEU A 12 64.30 -48.75 2.12
C LEU A 12 63.41 -48.54 0.89
N SER A 13 63.60 -47.46 0.13
CA SER A 13 62.89 -47.22 -1.13
C SER A 13 63.21 -48.27 -2.18
N VAL A 14 64.48 -48.60 -2.39
CA VAL A 14 64.91 -49.65 -3.34
C VAL A 14 64.37 -51.02 -2.90
N PHE A 15 64.41 -51.34 -1.61
CA PHE A 15 63.87 -52.59 -1.08
C PHE A 15 62.34 -52.66 -1.23
N ILE A 16 61.61 -51.57 -0.97
CA ILE A 16 60.16 -51.48 -1.22
C ILE A 16 59.83 -51.62 -2.71
N ILE A 17 60.64 -51.05 -3.61
CA ILE A 17 60.48 -51.18 -5.06
C ILE A 17 60.70 -52.64 -5.49
N ILE A 18 61.81 -53.27 -5.09
CA ILE A 18 62.10 -54.69 -5.38
C ILE A 18 61.01 -55.59 -4.78
N TRP A 19 60.58 -55.33 -3.54
CA TRP A 19 59.51 -56.07 -2.88
C TRP A 19 58.20 -55.96 -3.65
N LYS A 20 57.79 -54.76 -4.10
CA LYS A 20 56.62 -54.59 -4.97
C LYS A 20 56.75 -55.34 -6.31
N ILE A 21 57.92 -55.29 -6.94
CA ILE A 21 58.18 -56.00 -8.22
C ILE A 21 58.07 -57.52 -8.05
N ILE A 22 58.50 -58.09 -6.91
CA ILE A 22 58.44 -59.54 -6.66
C ILE A 22 56.99 -60.07 -6.56
N PHE A 23 56.02 -59.24 -6.16
CA PHE A 23 54.62 -59.65 -5.97
C PHE A 23 53.67 -59.29 -7.11
N ALA A 24 54.17 -58.68 -8.19
CA ALA A 24 53.40 -58.37 -9.39
C ALA A 24 53.82 -59.25 -10.58
N ILE A 25 52.90 -59.53 -11.49
CA ILE A 25 53.19 -60.12 -12.80
C ILE A 25 52.44 -59.36 -13.90
N ASP A 26 53.16 -59.05 -14.97
CA ASP A 26 52.62 -58.48 -16.21
C ASP A 26 52.46 -59.60 -17.25
N ILE A 27 51.28 -59.69 -17.87
CA ILE A 27 50.90 -60.74 -18.82
C ILE A 27 50.37 -60.07 -20.10
N GLU A 28 51.01 -60.29 -21.24
CA GLU A 28 50.47 -59.88 -22.54
C GLU A 28 49.50 -60.93 -23.07
N LEU A 29 48.28 -60.51 -23.44
CA LEU A 29 47.31 -61.39 -24.08
C LEU A 29 47.61 -61.49 -25.60
N PRO A 30 47.91 -62.70 -26.11
CA PRO A 30 48.17 -62.89 -27.55
C PRO A 30 46.88 -62.87 -28.37
N LYS A 31 47.03 -62.60 -29.67
CA LYS A 31 45.96 -62.49 -30.66
C LYS A 31 45.10 -63.77 -30.77
N GLY A 32 43.77 -63.66 -30.82
CA GLY A 32 42.89 -64.79 -31.17
C GLY A 32 41.44 -64.77 -30.65
N GLU A 33 40.57 -65.58 -31.27
CA GLU A 33 39.10 -65.60 -31.05
C GLU A 33 38.63 -66.03 -29.64
N ASN A 34 39.52 -66.53 -28.78
CA ASN A 34 39.21 -67.02 -27.43
C ASN A 34 39.95 -66.27 -26.30
N THR A 35 40.51 -65.10 -26.59
CA THR A 35 41.40 -64.37 -25.67
C THR A 35 40.72 -63.97 -24.34
N LEU A 36 39.45 -63.56 -24.34
CA LEU A 36 38.72 -63.24 -23.09
C LEU A 36 38.46 -64.47 -22.20
N ARG A 37 38.17 -65.64 -22.77
CA ARG A 37 37.93 -66.88 -22.00
C ARG A 37 39.16 -67.30 -21.18
N LYS A 38 40.37 -67.01 -21.67
CA LYS A 38 41.64 -67.33 -20.98
C LYS A 38 41.91 -66.47 -19.75
N ILE A 39 41.28 -65.30 -19.61
CA ILE A 39 41.56 -64.38 -18.48
C ILE A 39 41.31 -65.06 -17.13
N ASN A 40 40.19 -65.77 -16.97
CA ASN A 40 39.86 -66.44 -15.71
C ASN A 40 40.84 -67.59 -15.38
N GLU A 41 41.31 -68.33 -16.40
CA GLU A 41 42.34 -69.36 -16.24
C GLU A 41 43.69 -68.76 -15.83
N LEU A 42 44.12 -67.68 -16.49
CA LEU A 42 45.35 -66.95 -16.17
C LEU A 42 45.31 -66.39 -14.75
N VAL A 43 44.22 -65.72 -14.37
CA VAL A 43 44.04 -65.16 -13.02
C VAL A 43 44.13 -66.25 -11.94
N ASN A 44 43.44 -67.38 -12.12
CA ASN A 44 43.48 -68.50 -11.18
C ASN A 44 44.85 -69.17 -11.09
N ASN A 45 45.60 -69.27 -12.20
CA ASN A 45 46.93 -69.88 -12.21
C ASN A 45 47.99 -68.97 -11.55
N TYR A 46 47.91 -67.64 -11.76
CA TYR A 46 48.92 -66.71 -11.26
C TYR A 46 48.65 -66.17 -9.84
N SER A 47 47.40 -66.13 -9.37
CA SER A 47 47.03 -65.69 -8.02
C SER A 47 47.64 -66.55 -6.91
N ILE A 48 47.96 -67.81 -7.20
CA ILE A 48 48.64 -68.73 -6.27
C ILE A 48 50.02 -68.17 -5.84
N LYS A 49 50.66 -67.35 -6.69
CA LYS A 49 52.03 -66.86 -6.51
C LYS A 49 52.15 -65.34 -6.41
N TYR A 50 51.30 -64.58 -7.11
CA TYR A 50 51.41 -63.13 -7.24
C TYR A 50 50.18 -62.43 -6.66
N LYS A 51 50.41 -61.35 -5.90
CA LYS A 51 49.33 -60.53 -5.32
C LYS A 51 48.78 -59.50 -6.28
N THR A 52 49.47 -59.21 -7.38
CA THR A 52 49.03 -58.27 -8.41
C THR A 52 49.25 -58.90 -9.78
N ILE A 53 48.20 -58.92 -10.60
CA ILE A 53 48.19 -59.54 -11.92
C ILE A 53 47.73 -58.46 -12.91
N ASN A 54 48.64 -57.96 -13.73
CA ASN A 54 48.34 -57.01 -14.79
C ASN A 54 48.26 -57.75 -16.12
N ILE A 55 47.20 -57.53 -16.88
CA ILE A 55 46.91 -58.23 -18.12
C ILE A 55 46.73 -57.18 -19.23
N TYR A 56 47.68 -57.13 -20.16
CA TYR A 56 47.73 -56.15 -21.25
C TYR A 56 47.11 -56.72 -22.52
N PHE A 57 46.17 -55.99 -23.11
CA PHE A 57 45.66 -56.28 -24.44
C PHE A 57 46.63 -55.76 -25.50
N THR A 58 47.09 -56.66 -26.37
CA THR A 58 47.98 -56.33 -27.50
C THR A 58 47.23 -55.83 -28.74
N GLU A 59 45.90 -56.00 -28.78
CA GLU A 59 45.05 -55.54 -29.88
C GLU A 59 44.32 -54.23 -29.55
N ASP A 60 44.10 -53.43 -30.59
CA ASP A 60 43.35 -52.18 -30.53
C ASP A 60 41.83 -52.37 -30.46
N TYR A 61 41.33 -53.56 -30.81
CA TYR A 61 39.92 -53.81 -31.06
C TYR A 61 39.55 -55.26 -30.78
N PHE A 62 38.49 -55.48 -30.01
CA PHE A 62 37.89 -56.79 -29.73
C PHE A 62 36.39 -56.74 -29.93
N ILE A 63 35.84 -57.81 -30.51
CA ILE A 63 34.40 -58.11 -30.54
C ILE A 63 34.19 -59.31 -29.61
N PRO A 64 33.60 -59.13 -28.41
CA PRO A 64 33.35 -60.23 -27.49
C PRO A 64 32.37 -61.27 -28.08
N THR A 65 32.59 -62.54 -27.76
CA THR A 65 31.77 -63.65 -28.24
C THR A 65 30.67 -64.02 -27.23
N LEU A 66 29.71 -64.80 -27.72
CA LEU A 66 28.34 -65.08 -27.24
C LEU A 66 28.08 -65.49 -25.77
N ASP A 67 29.09 -65.60 -24.91
CA ASP A 67 28.96 -66.25 -23.60
C ASP A 67 28.83 -65.27 -22.42
N ASP A 68 28.20 -65.71 -21.33
CA ASP A 68 28.34 -65.09 -20.01
C ASP A 68 29.79 -65.23 -19.53
N TYR A 69 30.54 -64.13 -19.53
CA TYR A 69 31.92 -64.12 -19.08
C TYR A 69 31.99 -63.98 -17.56
N TYR A 70 32.46 -65.03 -16.89
CA TYR A 70 32.65 -65.06 -15.44
C TYR A 70 34.13 -64.87 -15.07
N PHE A 71 34.43 -63.75 -14.42
CA PHE A 71 35.74 -63.45 -13.83
C PHE A 71 35.67 -63.68 -12.32
N GLY A 72 36.26 -64.78 -11.86
CA GLY A 72 36.51 -64.97 -10.43
C GLY A 72 37.69 -64.11 -10.01
N VAL A 73 37.56 -63.39 -8.90
CA VAL A 73 38.67 -62.64 -8.28
C VAL A 73 39.16 -63.44 -7.07
N PRO A 74 40.35 -64.06 -7.14
CA PRO A 74 40.89 -64.87 -6.06
C PRO A 74 41.20 -64.03 -4.82
N GLU A 75 41.18 -64.67 -3.66
CA GLU A 75 41.54 -64.03 -2.39
C GLU A 75 42.92 -63.38 -2.44
N ASN A 76 43.05 -62.22 -1.77
CA ASN A 76 44.32 -61.50 -1.61
C ASN A 76 45.01 -61.08 -2.93
N SER A 77 44.30 -61.10 -4.06
CA SER A 77 44.86 -60.92 -5.40
C SER A 77 44.21 -59.77 -6.15
N ASN A 78 44.99 -58.76 -6.52
CA ASN A 78 44.54 -57.64 -7.34
C ASN A 78 44.72 -57.96 -8.83
N VAL A 79 43.71 -57.70 -9.65
CA VAL A 79 43.71 -57.99 -11.09
C VAL A 79 43.45 -56.70 -11.88
N THR A 80 44.35 -56.35 -12.80
CA THR A 80 44.18 -55.19 -13.69
C THR A 80 44.12 -55.65 -15.15
N LEU A 81 43.05 -55.32 -15.86
CA LEU A 81 42.95 -55.40 -17.31
C LEU A 81 43.32 -54.05 -17.94
N ILE A 82 44.36 -54.02 -18.78
CA ILE A 82 44.95 -52.80 -19.35
C ILE A 82 44.83 -52.84 -20.88
N GLY A 83 44.11 -51.90 -21.47
CA GLY A 83 44.04 -51.76 -22.93
C GLY A 83 45.33 -51.23 -23.54
N ASN A 84 45.55 -51.52 -24.83
CA ASN A 84 46.82 -51.27 -25.54
C ASN A 84 47.37 -49.85 -25.27
N PRO A 85 48.50 -49.71 -24.56
CA PRO A 85 49.03 -48.41 -24.18
C PRO A 85 49.57 -47.61 -25.38
N ASN A 86 49.80 -48.27 -26.52
CA ASN A 86 50.23 -47.61 -27.76
C ASN A 86 49.08 -46.93 -28.53
N ASN A 87 47.83 -47.14 -28.08
CA ASN A 87 46.65 -46.56 -28.71
C ASN A 87 46.06 -45.45 -27.81
N GLU A 88 45.83 -44.26 -28.37
CA GLU A 88 45.22 -43.11 -27.68
C GLU A 88 43.76 -43.38 -27.23
N ASN A 89 43.10 -44.36 -27.85
CA ASN A 89 41.81 -44.86 -27.43
C ASN A 89 41.87 -46.10 -26.54
N GLY A 90 43.07 -46.59 -26.25
CA GLY A 90 43.28 -47.89 -25.64
C GLY A 90 42.68 -49.01 -26.48
N THR A 91 42.27 -50.10 -25.84
CA THR A 91 41.59 -51.19 -26.55
C THR A 91 40.09 -50.94 -26.60
N ILE A 92 39.51 -51.03 -27.79
CA ILE A 92 38.07 -50.93 -28.03
C ILE A 92 37.41 -52.29 -27.85
N PHE A 93 36.32 -52.33 -27.10
CA PHE A 93 35.44 -53.49 -26.89
C PHE A 93 34.10 -53.16 -27.55
N ASP A 94 33.82 -53.79 -28.69
CA ASP A 94 32.61 -53.56 -29.48
C ASP A 94 31.58 -54.67 -29.30
N PHE A 95 30.40 -54.30 -28.82
CA PHE A 95 29.28 -55.20 -28.55
C PHE A 95 28.19 -55.16 -29.65
N SER A 96 28.51 -54.59 -30.83
CA SER A 96 27.60 -54.44 -31.98
C SER A 96 26.98 -55.74 -32.53
N ASN A 97 27.53 -56.89 -32.15
CA ASN A 97 27.00 -58.21 -32.49
C ASN A 97 25.88 -58.54 -31.47
N ASP A 98 24.60 -58.50 -31.88
CA ASP A 98 23.31 -58.46 -31.12
C ASP A 98 23.05 -59.55 -30.02
N LYS A 99 24.08 -60.03 -29.36
CA LYS A 99 24.16 -61.34 -28.69
C LYS A 99 24.95 -61.29 -27.37
N PHE A 100 25.29 -60.10 -26.90
CA PHE A 100 26.01 -59.92 -25.64
C PHE A 100 25.07 -59.93 -24.43
N ASN A 101 25.44 -60.72 -23.40
CA ASN A 101 24.75 -60.73 -22.12
C ASN A 101 25.35 -59.69 -21.15
N HIS A 102 26.41 -60.06 -20.41
CA HIS A 102 27.10 -59.22 -19.42
C HIS A 102 28.45 -59.84 -18.99
N TYR A 103 29.34 -59.05 -18.40
CA TYR A 103 30.50 -59.56 -17.64
C TYR A 103 30.13 -59.75 -16.17
N THR A 104 30.22 -60.97 -15.63
CA THR A 104 30.12 -61.20 -14.18
C THR A 104 31.49 -61.15 -13.53
N ILE A 105 31.70 -60.21 -12.62
CA ILE A 105 32.86 -60.16 -11.71
C ILE A 105 32.40 -60.70 -10.36
N TYR A 106 32.94 -61.85 -9.97
CA TYR A 106 32.61 -62.52 -8.72
C TYR A 106 33.78 -62.52 -7.76
N PHE A 107 33.53 -62.10 -6.53
CA PHE A 107 34.50 -62.13 -5.46
C PHE A 107 33.98 -63.01 -4.31
N GLY A 108 34.58 -64.18 -4.12
CA GLY A 108 34.03 -65.23 -3.25
C GLY A 108 34.36 -65.11 -1.76
N GLN A 109 35.56 -64.67 -1.41
CA GLN A 109 36.01 -64.46 -0.03
C GLN A 109 36.94 -63.25 0.02
N TYR A 110 36.93 -62.48 1.12
CA TYR A 110 37.41 -61.09 1.07
C TYR A 110 38.44 -60.66 2.08
N ASN A 111 39.58 -60.24 1.53
CA ASN A 111 40.71 -59.68 2.27
C ASN A 111 41.18 -58.33 1.70
N GLY A 112 40.32 -57.59 0.97
CA GLY A 112 40.65 -56.29 0.39
C GLY A 112 41.22 -56.32 -1.04
N GLN A 113 40.82 -57.29 -1.87
CA GLN A 113 41.25 -57.37 -3.27
C GLN A 113 40.55 -56.37 -4.21
N GLU A 114 41.26 -55.96 -5.26
CA GLU A 114 40.82 -55.02 -6.31
C GLU A 114 40.74 -55.69 -7.69
N TYR A 115 39.66 -55.46 -8.43
CA TYR A 115 39.58 -55.74 -9.87
C TYR A 115 39.50 -54.41 -10.63
N LYS A 116 40.32 -54.24 -11.68
CA LYS A 116 40.50 -52.94 -12.33
C LYS A 116 40.51 -53.05 -13.85
N PHE A 117 39.85 -52.10 -14.51
CA PHE A 117 39.95 -51.84 -15.95
C PHE A 117 40.69 -50.51 -16.14
N GLU A 118 41.69 -50.48 -17.01
CA GLU A 118 42.44 -49.27 -17.34
C GLU A 118 42.60 -49.11 -18.87
N ASN A 119 42.33 -47.90 -19.38
CA ASN A 119 42.47 -47.56 -20.80
C ASN A 119 41.67 -48.48 -21.76
N ILE A 120 40.38 -48.70 -21.46
CA ILE A 120 39.48 -49.53 -22.28
C ILE A 120 38.26 -48.71 -22.72
N THR A 121 37.86 -48.87 -23.99
CA THR A 121 36.76 -48.16 -24.64
C THR A 121 35.63 -49.13 -25.00
N PHE A 122 34.54 -49.14 -24.23
CA PHE A 122 33.35 -49.95 -24.48
C PHE A 122 32.39 -49.20 -25.43
N ILE A 123 31.93 -49.85 -26.51
CA ILE A 123 31.00 -49.27 -27.50
C ILE A 123 29.89 -50.25 -27.92
N ASN A 124 28.73 -49.72 -28.33
CA ASN A 124 27.62 -50.46 -28.93
C ASN A 124 27.03 -51.61 -28.08
N TYR A 125 27.09 -51.52 -26.75
CA TYR A 125 26.37 -52.43 -25.82
C TYR A 125 24.87 -52.10 -25.84
N ILE A 126 24.24 -52.45 -26.97
CA ILE A 126 22.84 -52.19 -27.28
C ILE A 126 22.04 -53.46 -26.99
N ASN A 127 21.06 -53.34 -26.11
CA ASN A 127 19.99 -54.31 -25.94
C ASN A 127 18.86 -53.98 -26.94
N PRO A 128 18.59 -54.83 -27.95
CA PRO A 128 17.51 -54.62 -28.90
C PRO A 128 16.11 -54.66 -28.26
N ASN A 129 15.97 -55.28 -27.08
CA ASN A 129 14.69 -55.46 -26.38
C ASN A 129 14.37 -54.38 -25.34
N GLY A 130 15.29 -53.44 -25.05
CA GLY A 130 15.08 -52.35 -24.08
C GLY A 130 14.85 -52.79 -22.62
N GLY A 131 15.20 -54.03 -22.27
CA GLY A 131 15.12 -54.58 -20.90
C GLY A 131 16.41 -54.41 -20.08
N ASP A 132 16.43 -55.00 -18.88
CA ASP A 132 17.47 -54.91 -17.83
C ASP A 132 18.86 -55.55 -18.17
N HIS A 133 19.28 -55.53 -19.43
CA HIS A 133 20.63 -55.93 -19.83
C HIS A 133 21.69 -54.99 -19.27
N LEU A 134 22.90 -55.52 -19.17
CA LEU A 134 23.94 -54.99 -18.30
C LEU A 134 25.33 -55.23 -18.91
N LEU A 135 26.24 -54.27 -18.81
CA LEU A 135 27.61 -54.45 -19.25
C LEU A 135 28.42 -55.23 -18.22
N ILE A 136 28.32 -54.87 -16.93
CA ILE A 136 29.10 -55.46 -15.83
C ILE A 136 28.19 -55.76 -14.64
N HIS A 137 28.06 -57.04 -14.30
CA HIS A 137 27.50 -57.50 -13.03
C HIS A 137 28.62 -57.71 -12.03
N THR A 138 28.46 -57.19 -10.81
CA THR A 138 29.37 -57.48 -9.71
C THR A 138 28.61 -58.12 -8.57
N ARG A 139 29.09 -59.29 -8.14
CA ARG A 139 28.55 -60.04 -6.99
C ARG A 139 29.64 -60.23 -5.95
N SER A 140 29.29 -59.95 -4.70
CA SER A 140 30.23 -59.84 -3.59
C SER A 140 29.60 -60.36 -2.30
N GLU A 141 30.35 -61.15 -1.53
CA GLU A 141 29.92 -61.65 -0.21
C GLU A 141 30.29 -60.71 0.95
N ASP A 142 31.26 -59.79 0.77
CA ASP A 142 31.67 -58.74 1.72
C ASP A 142 31.56 -57.33 1.07
N VAL A 143 31.80 -56.28 1.85
CA VAL A 143 31.96 -54.88 1.41
C VAL A 143 33.43 -54.44 1.26
N LYS A 144 34.41 -55.28 1.59
CA LYS A 144 35.86 -54.96 1.51
C LYS A 144 36.47 -55.26 0.14
N PHE A 145 36.07 -54.50 -0.88
CA PHE A 145 36.52 -54.71 -2.25
C PHE A 145 36.79 -53.45 -3.03
N GLY A 146 37.60 -53.56 -4.09
CA GLY A 146 37.75 -52.53 -5.11
C GLY A 146 37.26 -53.03 -6.47
N LEU A 147 36.39 -52.27 -7.14
CA LEU A 147 36.15 -52.35 -8.57
C LEU A 147 36.48 -51.00 -9.21
N VAL A 148 37.57 -50.94 -9.97
CA VAL A 148 38.14 -49.67 -10.46
C VAL A 148 38.05 -49.58 -11.99
N PHE A 149 37.57 -48.45 -12.49
CA PHE A 149 37.60 -48.08 -13.90
C PHE A 149 38.42 -46.82 -14.03
N LYS A 150 39.53 -46.88 -14.78
CA LYS A 150 40.46 -45.76 -14.91
C LYS A 150 40.72 -45.43 -16.38
N ASN A 151 40.56 -44.16 -16.75
CA ASN A 151 40.68 -43.70 -18.14
C ASN A 151 39.78 -44.46 -19.14
N CYS A 152 38.68 -45.05 -18.67
CA CYS A 152 37.77 -45.84 -19.52
C CYS A 152 36.78 -44.94 -20.28
N LYS A 153 36.36 -45.38 -21.47
CA LYS A 153 35.34 -44.72 -22.29
C LYS A 153 34.14 -45.64 -22.46
N PHE A 154 32.93 -45.09 -22.37
CA PHE A 154 31.67 -45.80 -22.55
C PHE A 154 30.80 -44.97 -23.52
N ASP A 155 30.96 -45.20 -24.83
CA ASP A 155 30.20 -44.50 -25.88
C ASP A 155 29.05 -45.39 -26.38
N VAL A 156 27.99 -44.78 -26.93
CA VAL A 156 26.80 -45.40 -27.56
C VAL A 156 26.32 -46.72 -26.95
N GLY A 157 25.27 -46.67 -26.13
CA GLY A 157 24.52 -47.89 -25.77
C GLY A 157 23.37 -47.64 -24.80
N ASN A 158 22.46 -48.60 -24.69
CA ASN A 158 21.24 -48.53 -23.87
C ASN A 158 21.19 -49.62 -22.77
N ALA A 159 22.21 -50.45 -22.61
CA ALA A 159 22.32 -51.34 -21.44
C ALA A 159 22.85 -50.58 -20.21
N LYS A 160 22.49 -51.07 -19.01
CA LYS A 160 23.08 -50.64 -17.73
C LYS A 160 24.60 -50.86 -17.78
N ILE A 161 25.40 -49.96 -17.21
CA ILE A 161 26.87 -50.17 -17.13
C ILE A 161 27.17 -51.16 -16.01
N LEU A 162 26.61 -50.91 -14.82
CA LEU A 162 26.99 -51.62 -13.61
C LEU A 162 25.78 -51.86 -12.70
N ILE A 163 25.59 -53.13 -12.31
CA ILE A 163 24.73 -53.57 -11.22
C ILE A 163 25.63 -54.25 -10.19
N VAL A 164 25.48 -53.84 -8.94
CA VAL A 164 26.21 -54.41 -7.81
C VAL A 164 25.22 -55.09 -6.87
N GLN A 165 25.42 -56.39 -6.62
CA GLN A 165 24.53 -57.19 -5.76
C GLN A 165 25.25 -57.67 -4.50
N TYR A 166 24.73 -57.23 -3.36
CA TYR A 166 25.14 -57.67 -2.02
C TYR A 166 24.11 -58.61 -1.38
N GLN A 167 24.58 -59.56 -0.56
CA GLN A 167 23.73 -60.56 0.10
C GLN A 167 23.58 -60.41 1.63
N MET A 168 24.21 -59.44 2.31
CA MET A 168 24.05 -59.27 3.77
C MET A 168 23.21 -58.05 4.19
N GLU A 169 22.62 -58.17 5.40
CA GLU A 169 21.75 -57.18 6.04
C GLU A 169 22.46 -56.23 7.02
N LYS A 170 23.75 -56.48 7.34
CA LYS A 170 24.48 -55.71 8.38
C LYS A 170 25.08 -54.41 7.84
N LYS A 171 24.73 -53.30 8.48
CA LYS A 171 25.36 -51.98 8.32
C LYS A 171 26.66 -51.88 9.13
N ASP A 172 27.73 -52.53 8.67
CA ASP A 172 29.06 -52.30 9.24
C ASP A 172 29.59 -50.91 8.83
N LYS A 173 30.53 -50.34 9.60
CA LYS A 173 31.12 -49.02 9.28
C LYS A 173 31.99 -49.10 8.04
N TRP A 174 31.64 -48.31 7.02
CA TRP A 174 32.40 -48.17 5.79
C TRP A 174 33.49 -47.11 5.97
N ASN A 175 34.73 -47.43 5.61
CA ASN A 175 35.86 -46.49 5.73
C ASN A 175 36.38 -45.97 4.37
N ASP A 176 35.97 -46.55 3.24
CA ASP A 176 36.44 -46.20 1.88
C ASP A 176 35.32 -46.43 0.83
N TYR A 177 35.68 -46.36 -0.46
CA TYR A 177 34.82 -46.73 -1.59
C TYR A 177 34.92 -48.22 -1.94
N GLN A 178 33.85 -48.82 -2.51
CA GLN A 178 33.94 -50.14 -3.15
C GLN A 178 34.18 -50.05 -4.66
N ILE A 179 33.71 -48.97 -5.28
CA ILE A 179 33.73 -48.83 -6.74
C ILE A 179 34.23 -47.45 -7.09
N LEU A 180 35.20 -47.38 -8.01
CA LEU A 180 35.81 -46.13 -8.45
C LEU A 180 35.72 -45.99 -9.97
N PHE A 181 35.19 -44.86 -10.44
CA PHE A 181 35.37 -44.39 -11.80
C PHE A 181 36.30 -43.17 -11.77
N ASP A 182 37.54 -43.33 -12.21
CA ASP A 182 38.52 -42.24 -12.32
C ASP A 182 38.76 -41.86 -13.78
N SER A 183 38.61 -40.57 -14.09
CA SER A 183 38.98 -39.98 -15.38
C SER A 183 38.26 -40.63 -16.58
N CYS A 184 37.04 -41.13 -16.35
CA CYS A 184 36.24 -41.86 -17.34
C CYS A 184 35.37 -40.92 -18.19
N ARG A 185 34.97 -41.38 -19.38
CA ARG A 185 34.08 -40.63 -20.30
C ARG A 185 32.86 -41.45 -20.68
N PHE A 186 31.69 -40.81 -20.65
CA PHE A 186 30.39 -41.43 -20.90
C PHE A 186 29.63 -40.61 -21.95
N ARG A 187 29.07 -41.26 -22.97
CA ARG A 187 28.39 -40.56 -24.08
C ARG A 187 27.21 -41.37 -24.63
N ARG A 188 26.11 -40.67 -24.93
CA ARG A 188 24.89 -41.21 -25.57
C ARG A 188 24.38 -42.50 -24.90
N LYS A 189 23.77 -42.30 -23.73
CA LYS A 189 23.18 -43.36 -22.90
C LYS A 189 21.68 -43.11 -22.77
N ASP A 190 20.85 -44.00 -23.30
CA ASP A 190 19.40 -43.80 -23.40
C ASP A 190 18.57 -44.53 -22.32
N HIS A 191 19.20 -45.20 -21.35
CA HIS A 191 18.54 -45.88 -20.22
C HIS A 191 19.37 -45.80 -18.93
N ASP A 192 18.77 -46.26 -17.81
CA ASP A 192 19.37 -46.37 -16.48
C ASP A 192 20.84 -46.84 -16.57
N SER A 193 21.81 -46.05 -16.09
CA SER A 193 23.23 -46.39 -16.30
C SER A 193 23.88 -47.15 -15.13
N TYR A 194 23.43 -46.94 -13.89
CA TYR A 194 24.05 -47.51 -12.69
C TYR A 194 23.02 -47.86 -11.63
N TYR A 195 23.11 -49.07 -11.06
CA TYR A 195 22.25 -49.51 -9.98
C TYR A 195 23.07 -50.04 -8.79
N VAL A 196 22.91 -49.39 -7.64
CA VAL A 196 23.71 -49.59 -6.43
C VAL A 196 22.81 -50.01 -5.27
N LYS A 197 23.17 -51.11 -4.61
CA LYS A 197 22.53 -51.58 -3.39
C LYS A 197 23.59 -51.98 -2.36
N ASN A 198 23.67 -51.21 -1.26
CA ASN A 198 24.56 -51.38 -0.11
C ASN A 198 26.06 -51.08 -0.34
N TYR A 199 26.39 -50.10 -1.20
CA TYR A 199 27.80 -49.76 -1.49
C TYR A 199 28.09 -48.26 -1.56
N VAL A 200 29.37 -47.93 -1.45
CA VAL A 200 29.97 -46.64 -1.81
C VAL A 200 30.49 -46.72 -3.24
N ILE A 201 29.87 -45.95 -4.15
CA ILE A 201 30.43 -45.67 -5.48
C ILE A 201 31.06 -44.28 -5.45
N LYS A 202 32.28 -44.18 -5.96
CA LYS A 202 33.03 -42.95 -6.11
C LYS A 202 33.32 -42.68 -7.59
N ILE A 203 33.08 -41.47 -8.04
CA ILE A 203 33.28 -41.04 -9.43
C ILE A 203 34.09 -39.75 -9.39
N ILE A 204 35.29 -39.76 -9.96
CA ILE A 204 36.22 -38.63 -9.96
C ILE A 204 36.69 -38.28 -11.37
N ASN A 205 36.96 -37.00 -11.62
CA ASN A 205 37.60 -36.49 -12.84
C ASN A 205 36.85 -36.85 -14.16
N SER A 206 35.59 -37.25 -14.07
CA SER A 206 34.87 -37.95 -15.15
C SER A 206 33.87 -37.05 -15.88
N VAL A 207 33.57 -37.38 -17.14
CA VAL A 207 32.75 -36.53 -18.02
C VAL A 207 31.61 -37.29 -18.69
N PHE A 208 30.41 -36.73 -18.65
CA PHE A 208 29.16 -37.33 -19.13
C PHE A 208 28.48 -36.42 -20.18
N TYR A 209 28.13 -36.97 -21.34
CA TYR A 209 27.55 -36.21 -22.47
C TYR A 209 26.31 -36.88 -23.06
N ASN A 210 25.15 -36.21 -22.96
CA ASN A 210 23.85 -36.73 -23.43
C ASN A 210 23.56 -38.13 -22.86
N CYS A 211 23.54 -38.23 -21.52
CA CYS A 211 23.19 -39.45 -20.81
C CYS A 211 21.84 -39.27 -20.09
N SER A 212 21.10 -40.34 -19.90
CA SER A 212 19.87 -40.34 -19.12
C SER A 212 19.89 -41.31 -17.94
N ASN A 213 19.13 -40.98 -16.89
CA ASN A 213 18.87 -41.84 -15.73
C ASN A 213 20.16 -42.42 -15.13
N LEU A 214 21.15 -41.56 -14.87
CA LEU A 214 22.49 -42.04 -14.60
C LEU A 214 22.56 -42.99 -13.40
N PHE A 215 22.11 -42.57 -12.22
CA PHE A 215 22.34 -43.31 -10.98
C PHE A 215 21.05 -43.71 -10.25
N GLN A 216 21.02 -44.93 -9.73
CA GLN A 216 20.07 -45.36 -8.71
C GLN A 216 20.85 -45.93 -7.51
N CYS A 217 20.72 -45.29 -6.33
CA CYS A 217 21.35 -45.69 -5.09
C CYS A 217 20.26 -46.02 -4.06
N ASN A 218 19.98 -47.31 -3.87
CA ASN A 218 18.93 -47.76 -2.94
C ASN A 218 19.41 -47.80 -1.49
N PHE A 219 20.69 -48.06 -1.27
CA PHE A 219 21.30 -48.07 0.06
C PHE A 219 22.78 -47.77 -0.14
N GLY A 220 23.34 -46.86 0.66
CA GLY A 220 24.76 -46.55 0.64
C GLY A 220 25.09 -45.11 0.26
N LYS A 221 26.16 -44.92 -0.51
CA LYS A 221 26.72 -43.60 -0.79
C LYS A 221 27.14 -43.48 -2.25
N LEU A 222 26.75 -42.38 -2.89
CA LEU A 222 27.27 -41.97 -4.19
C LEU A 222 28.13 -40.72 -3.99
N GLU A 223 29.44 -40.86 -4.14
CA GLU A 223 30.41 -39.77 -4.14
C GLU A 223 30.77 -39.38 -5.57
N ILE A 224 30.66 -38.09 -5.91
CA ILE A 224 31.00 -37.53 -7.22
C ILE A 224 31.89 -36.32 -7.00
N ASP A 225 33.09 -36.29 -7.57
CA ASP A 225 34.06 -35.21 -7.39
C ASP A 225 34.70 -34.79 -8.72
N ASN A 226 34.91 -33.48 -8.93
CA ASN A 226 35.59 -32.92 -10.10
C ASN A 226 35.03 -33.46 -11.45
N CYS A 227 33.71 -33.59 -11.56
CA CYS A 227 33.05 -34.17 -12.73
C CYS A 227 32.32 -33.12 -13.57
N ILE A 228 32.06 -33.44 -14.84
CA ILE A 228 31.34 -32.57 -15.78
C ILE A 228 30.17 -33.34 -16.42
N PHE A 229 28.96 -32.81 -16.29
CA PHE A 229 27.72 -33.39 -16.78
C PHE A 229 27.04 -32.45 -17.78
N ASN A 230 27.00 -32.85 -19.05
CA ASN A 230 26.46 -32.05 -20.14
C ASN A 230 25.23 -32.72 -20.76
N ASN A 231 24.13 -31.97 -20.84
CA ASN A 231 22.87 -32.37 -21.47
C ASN A 231 22.25 -33.67 -20.89
N ILE A 232 22.14 -33.75 -19.56
CA ILE A 232 21.56 -34.92 -18.86
C ILE A 232 20.04 -34.90 -18.94
N CYS A 233 19.43 -36.03 -19.29
CA CYS A 233 18.00 -36.18 -19.55
C CYS A 233 17.37 -37.34 -18.75
N SER A 234 16.07 -37.60 -18.94
CA SER A 234 15.45 -38.86 -18.52
C SER A 234 14.82 -39.55 -19.71
N ALA A 235 14.98 -40.87 -19.81
CA ALA A 235 14.27 -41.70 -20.77
C ALA A 235 12.86 -42.07 -20.31
N SER A 236 12.60 -42.05 -18.99
CA SER A 236 11.32 -42.45 -18.40
C SER A 236 10.64 -41.33 -17.58
N ASN A 237 9.34 -41.48 -17.36
CA ASN A 237 8.56 -40.62 -16.45
C ASN A 237 8.60 -41.11 -14.98
N LYS A 238 9.45 -42.09 -14.63
CA LYS A 238 9.48 -42.73 -13.30
C LYS A 238 10.72 -42.40 -12.50
N ASN A 239 11.88 -42.45 -13.16
CA ASN A 239 13.20 -42.27 -12.57
C ASN A 239 13.64 -40.82 -12.80
N SER A 240 14.45 -40.26 -11.91
CA SER A 240 15.05 -38.93 -12.11
C SER A 240 16.04 -38.93 -13.27
N ALA A 241 16.36 -37.74 -13.79
CA ALA A 241 17.31 -37.60 -14.88
C ALA A 241 18.74 -37.98 -14.48
N PHE A 242 19.14 -37.73 -13.23
CA PHE A 242 20.52 -37.90 -12.76
C PHE A 242 20.68 -38.91 -11.62
N ALA A 243 19.97 -38.77 -10.49
CA ALA A 243 20.18 -39.66 -9.34
C ALA A 243 18.91 -39.95 -8.52
N ASP A 244 18.47 -41.21 -8.52
CA ASP A 244 17.46 -41.75 -7.61
C ASP A 244 18.14 -42.30 -6.35
N VAL A 245 18.14 -41.51 -5.27
CA VAL A 245 18.59 -41.91 -3.94
C VAL A 245 17.38 -42.39 -3.15
N LEU A 246 17.35 -43.66 -2.72
CA LEU A 246 16.20 -44.25 -2.02
C LEU A 246 16.61 -44.78 -0.63
N PHE A 247 15.61 -45.05 0.20
CA PHE A 247 15.72 -45.62 1.56
C PHE A 247 16.67 -44.84 2.49
N ASP A 248 17.85 -45.41 2.83
CA ASP A 248 18.90 -44.80 3.65
C ASP A 248 20.15 -44.49 2.78
N GLY A 249 19.93 -44.09 1.52
CA GLY A 249 20.99 -43.67 0.63
C GLY A 249 21.56 -42.31 1.02
N SER A 250 22.71 -41.98 0.43
CA SER A 250 23.34 -40.67 0.56
C SER A 250 24.03 -40.29 -0.75
N LEU A 251 24.00 -39.00 -1.06
CA LEU A 251 24.57 -38.43 -2.28
C LEU A 251 25.49 -37.28 -1.89
N GLU A 252 26.73 -37.33 -2.33
CA GLU A 252 27.74 -36.30 -2.06
C GLU A 252 28.39 -35.89 -3.38
N ILE A 253 28.19 -34.63 -3.77
CA ILE A 253 28.71 -34.06 -5.01
C ILE A 253 29.66 -32.92 -4.67
N ARG A 254 30.87 -32.95 -5.22
CA ARG A 254 31.97 -32.01 -5.00
C ARG A 254 32.51 -31.47 -6.32
N ASN A 255 32.87 -30.19 -6.37
CA ASN A 255 33.65 -29.58 -7.46
C ASN A 255 33.11 -29.85 -8.88
N THR A 256 31.79 -30.00 -9.03
CA THR A 256 31.16 -30.62 -10.20
C THR A 256 30.30 -29.62 -10.97
N ILE A 257 30.35 -29.71 -12.31
CA ILE A 257 29.63 -28.80 -13.21
C ILE A 257 28.51 -29.56 -13.94
N PHE A 258 27.29 -29.04 -13.85
CA PHE A 258 26.13 -29.43 -14.63
C PHE A 258 25.77 -28.30 -15.60
N ASN A 259 25.77 -28.57 -16.91
CA ASN A 259 25.25 -27.66 -17.94
C ASN A 259 24.22 -28.38 -18.80
N ASN A 260 22.98 -27.90 -18.81
CA ASN A 260 21.88 -28.55 -19.52
C ASN A 260 21.19 -27.58 -20.48
N GLU A 261 21.73 -27.42 -21.69
CA GLU A 261 21.17 -26.51 -22.69
C GLU A 261 19.85 -27.04 -23.29
N LYS A 262 19.58 -28.34 -23.13
CA LYS A 262 18.33 -28.98 -23.51
C LYS A 262 17.38 -29.03 -22.32
N LEU A 263 16.14 -28.59 -22.55
CA LEU A 263 15.06 -28.80 -21.58
C LEU A 263 14.87 -30.31 -21.34
N ILE A 264 14.76 -30.72 -20.08
CA ILE A 264 14.34 -32.08 -19.73
C ILE A 264 12.83 -32.17 -19.98
N ASN A 265 12.45 -32.59 -21.19
CA ASN A 265 11.08 -32.76 -21.70
C ASN A 265 10.35 -33.97 -21.06
N LYS A 266 10.49 -34.10 -19.73
CA LYS A 266 9.90 -35.15 -18.90
C LYS A 266 9.56 -34.55 -17.53
N ALA A 267 8.37 -34.87 -17.04
CA ALA A 267 7.91 -34.51 -15.70
C ALA A 267 8.56 -35.39 -14.62
N VAL A 268 9.88 -35.30 -14.47
CA VAL A 268 10.68 -35.97 -13.42
C VAL A 268 11.71 -35.00 -12.84
N PRO A 269 12.09 -35.14 -11.55
CA PRO A 269 13.15 -34.34 -10.97
C PRO A 269 14.53 -34.69 -11.56
N PHE A 270 15.52 -33.85 -11.30
CA PHE A 270 16.92 -34.14 -11.62
C PHE A 270 17.54 -35.10 -10.60
N ILE A 271 17.31 -34.85 -9.31
CA ILE A 271 17.67 -35.72 -8.18
C ILE A 271 16.39 -36.06 -7.43
N LYS A 272 16.23 -37.34 -7.05
CA LYS A 272 15.10 -37.84 -6.27
C LYS A 272 15.60 -38.48 -4.99
N GLY A 273 14.95 -38.13 -3.88
CA GLY A 273 15.23 -38.56 -2.52
C GLY A 273 13.97 -39.07 -1.83
N ASN A 274 14.15 -39.88 -0.78
CA ASN A 274 13.07 -40.47 0.00
C ASN A 274 13.39 -40.46 1.51
N GLY A 275 13.98 -39.37 1.97
CA GLY A 275 14.48 -39.17 3.32
C GLY A 275 15.98 -39.49 3.45
N ASN A 276 16.79 -38.87 2.59
CA ASN A 276 18.23 -39.11 2.51
C ASN A 276 19.06 -37.90 2.96
N ASN A 277 20.38 -38.09 3.04
CA ASN A 277 21.34 -36.99 3.14
C ASN A 277 21.90 -36.65 1.76
N ILE A 278 21.67 -35.42 1.29
CA ILE A 278 22.14 -34.92 -0.01
C ILE A 278 23.08 -33.74 0.23
N HIS A 279 24.34 -33.87 -0.17
CA HIS A 279 25.40 -32.89 0.05
C HIS A 279 25.92 -32.37 -1.30
N LEU A 280 25.90 -31.06 -1.52
CA LEU A 280 26.45 -30.37 -2.69
C LEU A 280 27.52 -29.37 -2.22
N PHE A 281 28.77 -29.55 -2.64
CA PHE A 281 29.91 -28.69 -2.30
C PHE A 281 30.60 -28.17 -3.57
N ASN A 282 30.72 -26.86 -3.75
CA ASN A 282 31.32 -26.28 -4.96
C ASN A 282 30.71 -26.85 -6.26
N VAL A 283 29.36 -26.91 -6.30
CA VAL A 283 28.61 -27.43 -7.45
C VAL A 283 28.10 -26.28 -8.29
N THR A 284 28.33 -26.33 -9.60
CA THR A 284 27.77 -25.39 -10.57
C THR A 284 26.61 -26.04 -11.31
N MET A 285 25.43 -25.44 -11.31
CA MET A 285 24.28 -25.85 -12.13
C MET A 285 23.84 -24.71 -13.04
N LYS A 286 23.89 -24.93 -14.36
CA LYS A 286 23.45 -23.99 -15.39
C LYS A 286 22.38 -24.59 -16.27
N ASN A 287 21.30 -23.83 -16.51
CA ASN A 287 20.20 -24.20 -17.41
C ASN A 287 19.44 -25.49 -17.01
N VAL A 288 19.56 -25.95 -15.75
CA VAL A 288 18.95 -27.20 -15.30
C VAL A 288 17.44 -27.02 -15.10
N HIS A 289 16.68 -27.35 -16.16
CA HIS A 289 15.22 -27.22 -16.21
C HIS A 289 14.52 -28.55 -16.48
N ASN A 290 13.33 -28.74 -15.90
CA ASN A 290 12.46 -29.89 -16.15
C ASN A 290 10.97 -29.51 -16.10
N GLU A 291 10.12 -30.37 -16.67
CA GLU A 291 8.67 -30.13 -16.74
C GLU A 291 7.95 -30.25 -15.39
N ILE A 292 8.52 -30.98 -14.42
CA ILE A 292 7.92 -31.11 -13.08
C ILE A 292 8.08 -29.82 -12.25
N GLY A 293 9.05 -28.98 -12.61
CA GLY A 293 9.27 -27.66 -12.02
C GLY A 293 10.34 -27.61 -10.92
N PHE A 294 10.89 -28.74 -10.46
CA PHE A 294 11.93 -28.77 -9.42
C PHE A 294 13.10 -29.72 -9.70
N VAL A 295 14.32 -29.27 -9.38
CA VAL A 295 15.58 -29.99 -9.61
C VAL A 295 15.73 -31.14 -8.62
N ILE A 296 15.57 -30.89 -7.32
CA ILE A 296 15.68 -31.90 -6.26
C ILE A 296 14.31 -32.14 -5.65
N GLN A 297 13.88 -33.39 -5.62
CA GLN A 297 12.70 -33.84 -4.87
C GLN A 297 13.17 -34.71 -3.71
N ASP A 298 12.81 -34.41 -2.46
CA ASP A 298 12.94 -35.38 -1.37
C ASP A 298 11.64 -35.46 -0.55
N ILE A 299 11.01 -36.63 -0.57
CA ILE A 299 9.67 -36.84 0.03
C ILE A 299 9.76 -37.00 1.57
N GLY A 300 10.97 -37.13 2.15
CA GLY A 300 11.17 -37.14 3.60
C GLY A 300 10.45 -38.27 4.34
N LYS A 301 10.30 -39.46 3.73
CA LYS A 301 9.53 -40.58 4.30
C LYS A 301 10.27 -41.37 5.37
N SER A 302 11.60 -41.32 5.42
CA SER A 302 12.34 -41.95 6.51
C SER A 302 12.07 -41.18 7.81
N GLY A 303 11.94 -41.90 8.94
CA GLY A 303 11.74 -41.29 10.25
C GLY A 303 12.97 -40.56 10.81
N ASN A 304 13.99 -40.35 9.98
CA ASN A 304 15.26 -39.73 10.32
C ASN A 304 15.22 -38.23 10.04
N ASN A 305 16.18 -37.48 10.60
CA ASN A 305 16.36 -36.07 10.27
C ASN A 305 16.92 -35.94 8.86
N ASN A 306 16.03 -35.77 7.89
CA ASN A 306 16.37 -35.61 6.47
C ASN A 306 17.04 -34.26 6.24
N THR A 307 18.22 -34.26 5.61
CA THR A 307 19.03 -33.04 5.48
C THR A 307 19.60 -32.87 4.07
N ILE A 308 19.45 -31.65 3.54
CA ILE A 308 20.13 -31.22 2.32
C ILE A 308 21.13 -30.13 2.70
N TYR A 309 22.40 -30.36 2.39
CA TYR A 309 23.49 -29.42 2.59
C TYR A 309 23.98 -28.92 1.23
N ILE A 310 24.03 -27.60 1.05
CA ILE A 310 24.51 -26.92 -0.15
C ILE A 310 25.52 -25.89 0.30
N ASN A 311 26.76 -25.97 -0.18
CA ASN A 311 27.82 -25.05 0.19
C ASN A 311 28.69 -24.67 -1.01
N ASP A 312 29.18 -23.43 -1.01
CA ASP A 312 30.07 -22.84 -2.04
C ASP A 312 29.55 -23.00 -3.48
N SER A 313 28.23 -23.13 -3.69
CA SER A 313 27.63 -23.60 -4.95
C SER A 313 26.98 -22.48 -5.77
N TYR A 314 26.87 -22.70 -7.08
CA TYR A 314 26.42 -21.70 -8.06
C TYR A 314 25.26 -22.23 -8.89
N PHE A 315 24.13 -21.52 -8.89
CA PHE A 315 22.91 -21.87 -9.60
C PHE A 315 22.51 -20.72 -10.54
N GLU A 316 22.51 -20.97 -11.84
CA GLU A 316 22.14 -19.99 -12.86
C GLU A 316 21.05 -20.53 -13.79
N ASN A 317 19.96 -19.77 -13.92
CA ASN A 317 18.82 -20.12 -14.76
C ASN A 317 18.38 -21.58 -14.57
N ILE A 318 17.92 -21.94 -13.37
CA ILE A 318 17.43 -23.28 -13.04
C ILE A 318 15.90 -23.27 -12.82
N SER A 319 15.29 -24.45 -12.84
CA SER A 319 13.99 -24.69 -12.20
C SER A 319 14.13 -24.59 -10.66
N SER A 320 13.01 -24.67 -9.92
CA SER A 320 13.03 -24.60 -8.45
C SER A 320 14.01 -25.61 -7.85
N LEU A 321 14.87 -25.22 -6.91
CA LEU A 321 15.99 -26.08 -6.53
C LEU A 321 15.54 -27.30 -5.69
N ILE A 322 14.75 -27.10 -4.63
CA ILE A 322 14.33 -28.17 -3.71
C ILE A 322 12.81 -28.20 -3.48
N TYR A 323 12.23 -29.39 -3.52
CA TYR A 323 10.87 -29.69 -3.07
C TYR A 323 10.88 -30.84 -2.05
N GLY A 324 10.44 -30.59 -0.80
CA GLY A 324 10.26 -31.65 0.21
C GLY A 324 9.83 -31.18 1.60
N ASP A 325 8.58 -31.44 1.99
CA ASP A 325 7.96 -30.83 3.19
C ASP A 325 8.65 -31.15 4.54
N ASN A 326 9.30 -32.31 4.66
CA ASN A 326 9.84 -32.85 5.92
C ASN A 326 11.38 -32.93 5.98
N ILE A 327 12.07 -32.04 5.28
CA ILE A 327 13.54 -31.94 5.29
C ILE A 327 14.02 -30.65 5.98
N ASN A 328 15.25 -30.64 6.48
CA ASN A 328 15.97 -29.40 6.82
C ASN A 328 16.95 -29.07 5.69
N THR A 329 17.02 -27.81 5.29
CA THR A 329 17.89 -27.33 4.21
C THR A 329 18.90 -26.34 4.77
N TYR A 330 20.19 -26.59 4.49
CA TYR A 330 21.30 -25.72 4.87
C TYR A 330 22.01 -25.26 3.60
N ILE A 331 22.02 -23.95 3.36
CA ILE A 331 22.60 -23.33 2.17
C ILE A 331 23.63 -22.29 2.64
N SER A 332 24.90 -22.45 2.29
CA SER A 332 25.96 -21.50 2.64
C SER A 332 26.80 -21.10 1.43
N ASN A 333 27.34 -19.88 1.46
CA ASN A 333 28.32 -19.35 0.50
C ASN A 333 27.90 -19.50 -0.99
N SER A 334 26.61 -19.53 -1.27
CA SER A 334 26.07 -19.95 -2.58
C SER A 334 25.40 -18.81 -3.35
N ALA A 335 25.40 -18.91 -4.69
CA ALA A 335 24.86 -17.90 -5.59
C ALA A 335 23.66 -18.42 -6.40
N PHE A 336 22.60 -17.62 -6.50
CA PHE A 336 21.39 -17.87 -7.28
C PHE A 336 21.17 -16.71 -8.25
N LEU A 337 21.34 -16.95 -9.56
CA LEU A 337 21.43 -15.90 -10.57
C LEU A 337 20.47 -16.13 -11.74
N ASN A 338 19.90 -15.03 -12.25
CA ASN A 338 19.21 -14.97 -13.54
C ASN A 338 18.02 -15.96 -13.66
N ILE A 339 17.32 -16.26 -12.56
CA ILE A 339 16.22 -17.24 -12.55
C ILE A 339 14.91 -16.54 -12.92
N ASN A 340 14.28 -16.97 -14.03
CA ASN A 340 12.94 -16.55 -14.43
C ASN A 340 11.94 -17.68 -14.16
N ASN A 341 11.41 -17.75 -12.94
CA ASN A 341 10.55 -18.86 -12.55
C ASN A 341 9.13 -18.70 -13.12
N ARG A 342 8.70 -19.66 -13.93
CA ARG A 342 7.34 -19.75 -14.50
C ARG A 342 6.45 -20.78 -13.80
N ASN A 343 6.99 -21.56 -12.87
CA ASN A 343 6.24 -22.51 -12.07
C ASN A 343 5.68 -21.85 -10.80
N THR A 344 4.81 -22.55 -10.08
CA THR A 344 4.18 -22.07 -8.83
C THR A 344 4.94 -22.49 -7.56
N PHE A 345 6.02 -23.27 -7.71
CA PHE A 345 6.85 -23.78 -6.62
C PHE A 345 7.87 -22.72 -6.16
N PRO A 346 8.24 -22.69 -4.87
CA PRO A 346 9.30 -21.81 -4.38
C PRO A 346 10.61 -22.00 -5.15
N ILE A 347 11.37 -20.93 -5.41
CA ILE A 347 12.59 -21.02 -6.24
C ILE A 347 13.71 -21.81 -5.54
N ILE A 348 13.88 -21.65 -4.23
CA ILE A 348 15.04 -22.21 -3.53
C ILE A 348 14.66 -23.50 -2.79
N ALA A 349 13.68 -23.45 -1.87
CA ALA A 349 13.27 -24.64 -1.14
C ALA A 349 11.82 -24.60 -0.64
N THR A 350 11.13 -25.73 -0.80
CA THR A 350 10.08 -26.19 0.12
C THR A 350 10.71 -27.13 1.14
N SER A 351 10.67 -26.76 2.43
CA SER A 351 11.25 -27.55 3.53
C SER A 351 10.63 -27.23 4.90
N LYS A 352 10.96 -28.01 5.93
CA LYS A 352 10.52 -27.76 7.31
C LYS A 352 11.22 -26.54 7.91
N ASN A 353 12.55 -26.47 7.73
CA ASN A 353 13.41 -25.37 8.16
C ASN A 353 14.46 -25.12 7.07
N THR A 354 14.67 -23.85 6.69
CA THR A 354 15.75 -23.45 5.79
C THR A 354 16.68 -22.45 6.46
N TYR A 355 17.97 -22.76 6.42
CA TYR A 355 19.07 -21.91 6.86
C TYR A 355 19.85 -21.44 5.65
N VAL A 356 19.89 -20.14 5.40
CA VAL A 356 20.65 -19.50 4.31
C VAL A 356 21.73 -18.63 4.95
N ASN A 357 23.00 -18.82 4.60
CA ASN A 357 24.11 -18.04 5.16
C ASN A 357 25.07 -17.57 4.07
N SER A 358 25.50 -16.31 4.11
CA SER A 358 26.54 -15.78 3.21
C SER A 358 26.24 -15.98 1.72
N CYS A 359 24.96 -15.93 1.32
CA CYS A 359 24.54 -16.21 -0.05
C CYS A 359 24.30 -14.93 -0.87
N LYS A 360 24.24 -15.09 -2.20
CA LYS A 360 23.87 -14.03 -3.15
C LYS A 360 22.71 -14.47 -4.03
N ILE A 361 21.58 -13.78 -3.97
CA ILE A 361 20.35 -14.08 -4.74
C ILE A 361 20.06 -12.86 -5.62
N THR A 362 20.33 -12.91 -6.93
CA THR A 362 20.16 -11.72 -7.79
C THR A 362 19.56 -11.99 -9.16
N ASN A 363 18.82 -10.99 -9.68
CA ASN A 363 18.14 -11.02 -10.98
C ASN A 363 17.08 -12.13 -11.04
N ILE A 364 16.15 -12.12 -10.09
CA ILE A 364 15.13 -13.16 -9.92
C ILE A 364 13.75 -12.63 -10.35
N LYS A 365 13.01 -13.40 -11.15
CA LYS A 365 11.61 -13.12 -11.51
C LYS A 365 10.69 -14.24 -11.01
N LEU A 366 9.71 -13.87 -10.20
CA LEU A 366 8.77 -14.73 -9.50
C LEU A 366 7.36 -14.61 -10.10
N ASN A 367 6.98 -15.54 -10.98
CA ASN A 367 5.69 -15.52 -11.65
C ASN A 367 4.72 -16.53 -10.98
N GLY A 368 4.15 -16.19 -9.82
CA GLY A 368 3.27 -17.10 -9.05
C GLY A 368 3.95 -17.98 -8.00
N ALA A 369 5.20 -17.65 -7.67
CA ALA A 369 6.05 -18.34 -6.70
C ALA A 369 6.64 -17.37 -5.66
N SER A 370 7.19 -17.94 -4.59
CA SER A 370 8.01 -17.27 -3.58
C SER A 370 9.47 -17.74 -3.69
N LEU A 371 10.40 -17.20 -2.90
CA LEU A 371 11.74 -17.79 -2.80
C LEU A 371 11.73 -19.09 -1.98
N PHE A 372 10.91 -19.13 -0.93
CA PHE A 372 10.77 -20.24 0.01
C PHE A 372 9.28 -20.55 0.24
N ASP A 373 8.97 -21.76 0.69
CA ASP A 373 7.61 -22.19 1.01
C ASP A 373 7.05 -21.51 2.27
N ASP A 374 5.73 -21.34 2.36
CA ASP A 374 5.12 -20.68 3.50
C ASP A 374 5.04 -21.55 4.75
N MET A 375 5.23 -22.86 4.64
CA MET A 375 5.32 -23.77 5.79
C MET A 375 6.75 -23.89 6.33
N THR A 376 7.74 -23.18 5.77
CA THR A 376 9.14 -23.20 6.19
C THR A 376 9.43 -22.22 7.34
N SER A 377 10.18 -22.65 8.36
CA SER A 377 10.88 -21.71 9.28
C SER A 377 12.15 -21.23 8.60
N LEU A 378 12.32 -19.91 8.47
CA LEU A 378 13.33 -19.32 7.58
C LEU A 378 14.34 -18.47 8.36
N TYR A 379 15.62 -18.82 8.21
CA TYR A 379 16.75 -18.16 8.86
C TYR A 379 17.73 -17.70 7.78
N ILE A 380 17.85 -16.39 7.55
CA ILE A 380 18.73 -15.81 6.52
C ILE A 380 19.79 -14.92 7.18
N ASN A 381 21.05 -15.29 7.01
CA ASN A 381 22.22 -14.64 7.61
C ASN A 381 23.18 -14.13 6.52
N ASN A 382 23.79 -12.96 6.70
CA ASN A 382 24.90 -12.45 5.88
C ASN A 382 24.63 -12.44 4.35
N THR A 383 23.37 -12.31 3.93
CA THR A 383 22.93 -12.61 2.55
C THR A 383 22.56 -11.34 1.77
N ILE A 384 22.88 -11.34 0.48
CA ILE A 384 22.58 -10.24 -0.45
C ILE A 384 21.46 -10.68 -1.40
N ILE A 385 20.38 -9.90 -1.48
CA ILE A 385 19.20 -10.14 -2.32
C ILE A 385 18.98 -8.90 -3.20
N GLU A 386 19.18 -8.99 -4.52
CA GLU A 386 19.12 -7.80 -5.40
C GLU A 386 18.34 -8.05 -6.70
N ASN A 387 17.64 -7.03 -7.20
CA ASN A 387 16.92 -7.09 -8.48
C ASN A 387 15.90 -8.26 -8.51
N VAL A 388 15.02 -8.32 -7.51
CA VAL A 388 13.97 -9.34 -7.42
C VAL A 388 12.62 -8.74 -7.80
N THR A 389 11.93 -9.35 -8.75
CA THR A 389 10.58 -8.97 -9.18
C THR A 389 9.57 -10.08 -8.86
N THR A 390 8.41 -9.74 -8.31
CA THR A 390 7.27 -10.69 -8.15
C THR A 390 5.98 -10.16 -8.75
N LEU A 391 5.16 -11.07 -9.30
CA LEU A 391 3.91 -10.75 -10.00
C LEU A 391 2.61 -11.26 -9.33
N TYR A 392 2.67 -12.21 -8.38
CA TYR A 392 1.46 -12.83 -7.80
C TYR A 392 1.58 -13.40 -6.38
N LYS A 393 2.79 -13.50 -5.81
CA LYS A 393 3.00 -14.00 -4.44
C LYS A 393 4.03 -13.17 -3.68
N PRO A 394 4.04 -13.22 -2.35
CA PRO A 394 5.10 -12.62 -1.55
C PRO A 394 6.46 -13.22 -1.88
N ILE A 395 7.54 -12.43 -1.83
CA ILE A 395 8.91 -12.92 -2.05
C ILE A 395 9.29 -13.88 -0.90
N PHE A 396 9.01 -13.47 0.34
CA PHE A 396 9.07 -14.30 1.54
C PHE A 396 7.65 -14.46 2.10
N GLN A 397 7.25 -15.70 2.34
CA GLN A 397 5.98 -16.03 2.98
C GLN A 397 6.24 -16.96 4.17
N THR A 398 5.46 -16.82 5.25
CA THR A 398 5.51 -17.78 6.37
C THR A 398 4.15 -17.89 7.07
N ASN A 399 3.82 -19.11 7.50
CA ASN A 399 2.54 -19.47 8.13
C ASN A 399 2.81 -20.26 9.42
N ASN A 400 2.66 -19.59 10.57
CA ASN A 400 2.95 -20.10 11.92
C ASN A 400 4.40 -20.59 12.17
N LYS A 401 5.37 -20.09 11.39
CA LYS A 401 6.80 -20.32 11.61
C LYS A 401 7.54 -19.04 11.96
N ASP A 402 8.81 -19.20 12.32
CA ASP A 402 9.74 -18.12 12.63
C ASP A 402 10.36 -17.58 11.33
N LEU A 403 10.60 -16.27 11.30
CA LEU A 403 11.22 -15.57 10.17
C LEU A 403 12.32 -14.65 10.70
N ILE A 404 13.58 -15.02 10.47
CA ILE A 404 14.74 -14.32 11.03
C ILE A 404 15.68 -13.91 9.90
N PHE A 405 15.96 -12.61 9.82
CA PHE A 405 16.97 -12.02 8.96
C PHE A 405 18.06 -11.39 9.83
N ASN A 406 19.32 -11.77 9.61
CA ASN A 406 20.50 -11.19 10.26
C ASN A 406 21.50 -10.73 9.20
N SER A 407 22.06 -9.53 9.32
CA SER A 407 23.11 -8.99 8.43
C SER A 407 22.75 -9.14 6.94
N THR A 408 21.51 -8.84 6.58
CA THR A 408 20.95 -9.12 5.24
C THR A 408 20.70 -7.82 4.49
N ASN A 409 21.11 -7.75 3.23
CA ASN A 409 20.93 -6.58 2.36
C ASN A 409 19.95 -6.91 1.23
N MET A 410 18.84 -6.18 1.13
CA MET A 410 17.81 -6.33 0.09
C MET A 410 17.75 -5.04 -0.73
N LYS A 411 17.91 -5.13 -2.05
CA LYS A 411 17.96 -3.95 -2.93
C LYS A 411 17.21 -4.13 -4.25
N ASN A 412 16.65 -3.04 -4.80
CA ASN A 412 15.98 -3.03 -6.11
C ASN A 412 14.86 -4.08 -6.18
N ILE A 413 13.92 -4.02 -5.23
CA ILE A 413 12.82 -4.98 -5.14
C ILE A 413 11.60 -4.40 -5.87
N THR A 414 10.94 -5.19 -6.72
CA THR A 414 9.75 -4.75 -7.48
C THR A 414 8.58 -5.71 -7.25
N ILE A 415 7.47 -5.20 -6.72
CA ILE A 415 6.28 -5.98 -6.35
C ILE A 415 5.10 -5.48 -7.18
N ILE A 416 4.69 -6.27 -8.18
CA ILE A 416 3.72 -5.85 -9.21
C ILE A 416 2.49 -6.75 -9.16
N CYS A 417 1.52 -6.46 -8.29
CA CYS A 417 0.21 -7.11 -8.32
C CYS A 417 -0.86 -6.33 -7.54
N ASP A 418 -2.00 -6.95 -7.28
CA ASP A 418 -3.07 -6.41 -6.43
C ASP A 418 -2.59 -6.20 -4.97
N ILE A 419 -3.09 -5.12 -4.35
CA ILE A 419 -2.61 -4.51 -3.09
C ILE A 419 -2.47 -5.50 -1.90
N TYR A 420 -3.15 -6.64 -1.94
CA TYR A 420 -3.26 -7.60 -0.84
C TYR A 420 -2.55 -8.94 -1.05
N GLU A 421 -2.10 -9.28 -2.26
CA GLU A 421 -1.60 -10.64 -2.56
C GLU A 421 -0.06 -10.74 -2.55
N CYS A 422 0.66 -9.71 -3.01
CA CYS A 422 2.12 -9.70 -3.06
C CYS A 422 2.71 -8.64 -2.15
N ASN A 423 3.79 -9.04 -1.49
CA ASN A 423 4.54 -8.26 -0.52
C ASN A 423 6.03 -8.66 -0.68
N LEU A 424 6.96 -7.89 -0.12
CA LEU A 424 8.31 -8.40 0.12
C LEU A 424 8.22 -9.53 1.17
N ILE A 425 7.49 -9.30 2.26
CA ILE A 425 7.26 -10.27 3.33
C ILE A 425 5.76 -10.38 3.64
N SER A 426 5.26 -11.62 3.74
CA SER A 426 3.92 -11.92 4.25
C SER A 426 4.01 -12.96 5.35
N ALA A 427 3.61 -12.61 6.58
CA ALA A 427 3.66 -13.51 7.72
C ALA A 427 2.27 -13.67 8.36
N LYS A 428 1.76 -14.91 8.36
CA LYS A 428 0.55 -15.31 9.08
C LYS A 428 0.97 -16.15 10.29
N THR A 429 1.36 -15.54 11.40
CA THR A 429 2.12 -16.28 12.43
C THR A 429 1.74 -15.93 13.87
N SER A 430 2.01 -16.87 14.76
CA SER A 430 1.96 -16.73 16.22
C SER A 430 3.36 -16.56 16.86
N LYS A 431 4.37 -16.22 16.06
CA LYS A 431 5.81 -16.37 16.38
C LYS A 431 6.61 -15.07 16.19
N ASN A 432 7.93 -15.20 16.35
CA ASN A 432 8.91 -14.13 16.21
C ASN A 432 9.21 -13.82 14.74
N ILE A 433 9.28 -12.53 14.43
CA ILE A 433 9.78 -11.99 13.16
C ILE A 433 10.92 -11.03 13.54
N GLN A 434 12.15 -11.32 13.11
CA GLN A 434 13.34 -10.59 13.55
C GLN A 434 14.16 -10.09 12.37
N PHE A 435 14.58 -8.82 12.45
CA PHE A 435 15.44 -8.13 11.50
C PHE A 435 16.59 -7.50 12.27
N HIS A 436 17.76 -8.15 12.28
CA HIS A 436 18.97 -7.67 12.97
C HIS A 436 20.01 -7.26 11.92
N ASN A 437 20.49 -6.02 11.95
CA ASN A 437 21.46 -5.51 10.96
C ASN A 437 20.97 -5.66 9.49
N VAL A 438 19.68 -5.40 9.24
CA VAL A 438 19.07 -5.61 7.92
C VAL A 438 18.90 -4.28 7.20
N ASN A 439 19.28 -4.24 5.92
CA ASN A 439 19.10 -3.10 5.04
C ASN A 439 18.11 -3.44 3.92
N ILE A 440 17.11 -2.58 3.68
CA ILE A 440 16.12 -2.69 2.62
C ILE A 440 16.12 -1.36 1.85
N GLN A 441 16.52 -1.40 0.58
CA GLN A 441 16.66 -0.20 -0.26
C GLN A 441 15.94 -0.34 -1.61
N ASP A 442 15.44 0.78 -2.12
CA ASP A 442 14.93 0.93 -3.48
C ASP A 442 13.82 -0.10 -3.79
N VAL A 443 12.73 -0.05 -3.01
CA VAL A 443 11.58 -0.97 -3.10
C VAL A 443 10.41 -0.27 -3.80
N HIS A 444 9.95 -0.82 -4.93
CA HIS A 444 8.76 -0.36 -5.62
C HIS A 444 7.62 -1.39 -5.43
N SER A 445 6.47 -0.97 -4.89
CA SER A 445 5.34 -1.87 -4.63
C SER A 445 3.98 -1.30 -5.06
N ASN A 446 3.18 -2.10 -5.74
CA ASN A 446 1.77 -1.79 -6.00
C ASN A 446 0.86 -2.02 -4.78
N GLY A 447 1.40 -2.54 -3.67
CA GLY A 447 0.65 -2.87 -2.45
C GLY A 447 1.46 -2.62 -1.20
N ASN A 448 1.22 -3.45 -0.18
CA ASN A 448 2.00 -3.41 1.05
C ASN A 448 3.41 -4.00 0.81
N VAL A 449 4.40 -3.62 1.62
CA VAL A 449 5.77 -4.18 1.52
C VAL A 449 5.96 -5.32 2.51
N ILE A 450 5.55 -5.14 3.76
CA ILE A 450 5.53 -6.15 4.81
C ILE A 450 4.11 -6.25 5.36
N TYR A 451 3.49 -7.42 5.21
CA TYR A 451 2.14 -7.70 5.70
C TYR A 451 2.15 -8.79 6.77
N ILE A 452 1.53 -8.52 7.91
CA ILE A 452 1.58 -9.38 9.09
C ILE A 452 0.17 -9.55 9.67
N ASN A 453 -0.22 -10.79 9.94
CA ASN A 453 -1.51 -11.17 10.51
C ASN A 453 -1.34 -12.37 11.46
N GLY A 454 -2.24 -12.56 12.41
CA GLY A 454 -2.20 -13.66 13.39
C GLY A 454 -2.80 -13.27 14.74
N ASN A 455 -2.77 -14.20 15.70
CA ASN A 455 -3.35 -13.96 17.02
C ASN A 455 -2.38 -13.19 17.94
N SER A 456 -1.07 -13.43 17.81
CA SER A 456 -0.03 -12.74 18.57
C SER A 456 1.26 -12.72 17.78
N VAL A 457 1.88 -11.56 17.59
CA VAL A 457 3.15 -11.45 16.86
C VAL A 457 4.15 -10.60 17.62
N ASN A 458 5.40 -11.04 17.59
CA ASN A 458 6.55 -10.33 18.13
C ASN A 458 7.47 -9.92 16.98
N ILE A 459 7.61 -8.62 16.75
CA ILE A 459 8.37 -8.05 15.63
C ILE A 459 9.55 -7.25 16.20
N GLU A 460 10.77 -7.62 15.84
CA GLU A 460 11.98 -6.94 16.28
C GLU A 460 12.76 -6.40 15.07
N PHE A 461 12.96 -5.09 15.03
CA PHE A 461 13.85 -4.38 14.12
C PHE A 461 14.99 -3.80 14.97
N ASP A 462 16.20 -4.35 14.86
CA ASP A 462 17.39 -3.83 15.56
C ASP A 462 18.51 -3.56 14.56
N ASN A 463 19.02 -2.33 14.54
CA ASN A 463 19.90 -1.84 13.47
C ASN A 463 19.31 -2.09 12.06
N PHE A 464 18.01 -1.78 11.91
CA PHE A 464 17.27 -1.93 10.66
C PHE A 464 17.32 -0.63 9.85
N ILE A 465 17.59 -0.73 8.55
CA ILE A 465 17.62 0.39 7.61
C ILE A 465 16.57 0.15 6.52
N LEU A 466 15.71 1.13 6.30
CA LEU A 466 14.74 1.18 5.20
C LEU A 466 14.86 2.52 4.47
N GLU A 467 15.26 2.48 3.20
CA GLU A 467 15.40 3.68 2.38
C GLU A 467 14.72 3.56 1.01
N ASN A 468 14.17 4.69 0.54
CA ASN A 468 13.64 4.85 -0.81
C ASN A 468 12.55 3.81 -1.19
N SER A 469 11.71 3.40 -0.25
CA SER A 469 10.52 2.59 -0.56
C SER A 469 9.42 3.48 -1.15
N ASP A 470 8.94 3.15 -2.34
CA ASP A 470 7.84 3.80 -3.06
C ASP A 470 6.70 2.78 -3.25
N SER A 471 5.62 2.93 -2.48
CA SER A 471 4.55 1.94 -2.39
C SER A 471 3.14 2.51 -2.54
N TYR A 472 2.24 1.74 -3.15
CA TYR A 472 0.78 1.96 -3.18
C TYR A 472 0.06 1.19 -2.06
N GLY A 473 0.74 1.03 -0.92
CA GLY A 473 0.24 0.50 0.35
C GLY A 473 1.23 0.84 1.46
N ALA A 474 0.95 0.41 2.69
CA ALA A 474 1.88 0.65 3.80
C ALA A 474 3.18 -0.14 3.64
N PHE A 475 4.30 0.42 4.11
CA PHE A 475 5.54 -0.33 4.23
C PHE A 475 5.36 -1.51 5.19
N LEU A 476 4.80 -1.27 6.37
CA LEU A 476 4.52 -2.32 7.35
C LEU A 476 3.04 -2.26 7.75
N LYS A 477 2.32 -3.35 7.54
CA LYS A 477 0.93 -3.49 7.96
C LYS A 477 0.75 -4.72 8.84
N CYS A 478 0.57 -4.50 10.13
CA CYS A 478 0.32 -5.54 11.11
C CYS A 478 -1.10 -5.43 11.66
N ILE A 479 -1.94 -6.42 11.32
CA ILE A 479 -3.36 -6.47 11.72
C ILE A 479 -3.65 -7.56 12.77
N SER A 480 -2.61 -8.14 13.37
CA SER A 480 -2.73 -9.19 14.39
C SER A 480 -3.54 -8.73 15.62
N GLU A 481 -4.10 -9.67 16.38
CA GLU A 481 -4.90 -9.33 17.57
C GLU A 481 -4.03 -8.77 18.72
N ASN A 482 -2.82 -9.32 18.88
CA ASN A 482 -1.82 -8.87 19.83
C ASN A 482 -0.51 -8.59 19.09
N VAL A 483 0.04 -7.41 19.30
CA VAL A 483 1.14 -6.85 18.52
C VAL A 483 2.20 -6.34 19.49
N ASN A 484 3.36 -7.00 19.53
CA ASN A 484 4.54 -6.53 20.23
C ASN A 484 5.60 -6.13 19.20
N VAL A 485 6.07 -4.88 19.23
CA VAL A 485 7.01 -4.35 18.23
C VAL A 485 8.14 -3.60 18.92
N GLN A 486 9.37 -3.89 18.52
CA GLN A 486 10.55 -3.19 19.01
C GLN A 486 11.35 -2.68 17.82
N ILE A 487 11.57 -1.37 17.76
CA ILE A 487 12.36 -0.68 16.73
C ILE A 487 13.53 -0.02 17.46
N ARG A 488 14.74 -0.57 17.32
CA ARG A 488 15.94 -0.12 18.03
C ARG A 488 17.03 0.27 17.03
N ASN A 489 17.72 1.37 17.30
CA ASN A 489 18.91 1.81 16.54
C ASN A 489 18.68 1.87 15.02
N SER A 490 17.44 2.12 14.57
CA SER A 490 16.99 1.89 13.20
C SER A 490 16.76 3.20 12.43
N MET A 491 16.83 3.15 11.10
CA MET A 491 16.65 4.30 10.21
C MET A 491 15.58 4.00 9.15
N ILE A 492 14.54 4.83 9.10
CA ILE A 492 13.43 4.77 8.15
C ILE A 492 13.42 6.12 7.42
N ASN A 493 13.94 6.15 6.18
CA ASN A 493 14.30 7.38 5.47
C ASN A 493 13.73 7.42 4.04
N ASN A 494 13.22 8.57 3.58
CA ASN A 494 12.75 8.79 2.20
C ASN A 494 11.67 7.81 1.68
N ASN A 495 10.83 7.25 2.55
CA ASN A 495 9.80 6.29 2.15
C ASN A 495 8.45 6.96 1.87
N VAL A 496 7.72 6.51 0.85
CA VAL A 496 6.47 7.11 0.39
C VAL A 496 5.36 6.07 0.24
N ASN A 497 4.26 6.23 0.97
CA ASN A 497 2.98 5.58 0.65
C ASN A 497 2.12 6.52 -0.21
N HIS A 498 1.80 6.10 -1.43
CA HIS A 498 0.93 6.80 -2.40
C HIS A 498 -0.56 6.48 -2.25
N ASN A 499 -0.92 5.46 -1.48
CA ASN A 499 -2.28 5.03 -1.31
C ASN A 499 -3.09 6.05 -0.48
N LYS A 500 -4.14 6.59 -1.10
CA LYS A 500 -5.06 7.56 -0.47
C LYS A 500 -6.13 6.90 0.41
N PHE A 501 -6.31 5.58 0.29
CA PHE A 501 -7.32 4.79 0.99
C PHE A 501 -6.74 3.93 2.11
N GLU A 502 -5.46 3.58 2.03
CA GLU A 502 -4.72 2.85 3.07
C GLU A 502 -3.94 3.84 3.93
N ASN A 503 -4.37 4.03 5.18
CA ASN A 503 -3.78 4.95 6.15
C ASN A 503 -2.38 4.52 6.61
N GLY A 504 -1.40 5.42 6.63
CA GLY A 504 -0.11 5.21 7.30
C GLY A 504 1.01 4.70 6.38
N LEU A 505 2.26 4.98 6.75
CA LEU A 505 3.41 4.22 6.23
C LEU A 505 3.58 2.91 7.02
N ILE A 506 3.27 2.95 8.32
CA ILE A 506 3.31 1.81 9.24
C ILE A 506 1.95 1.74 9.96
N ILE A 507 1.30 0.58 9.92
CA ILE A 507 -0.05 0.32 10.44
C ILE A 507 -0.01 -0.73 11.55
N PHE A 508 -0.67 -0.41 12.67
CA PHE A 508 -0.94 -1.35 13.76
C PHE A 508 -2.41 -1.35 14.16
N LYS A 509 -2.93 -2.52 14.57
CA LYS A 509 -4.32 -2.69 15.05
C LYS A 509 -4.40 -3.47 16.36
N ASN A 510 -5.58 -3.41 17.00
CA ASN A 510 -5.96 -4.21 18.19
C ASN A 510 -5.17 -3.90 19.47
N ASN A 511 -4.55 -4.90 20.11
CA ASN A 511 -3.74 -4.75 21.32
C ASN A 511 -2.29 -4.49 20.93
N ILE A 512 -1.80 -3.28 21.18
CA ILE A 512 -0.58 -2.76 20.59
C ILE A 512 0.43 -2.37 21.69
N HIS A 513 1.59 -3.00 21.70
CA HIS A 513 2.77 -2.59 22.46
C HIS A 513 3.92 -2.30 21.49
N ILE A 514 4.46 -1.08 21.54
CA ILE A 514 5.56 -0.65 20.65
C ILE A 514 6.60 0.10 21.46
N ASP A 515 7.86 -0.29 21.32
CA ASP A 515 9.01 0.49 21.79
C ASP A 515 9.85 0.96 20.60
N ILE A 516 10.03 2.28 20.46
CA ILE A 516 10.90 2.92 19.47
C ILE A 516 12.06 3.58 20.21
N ILE A 517 13.28 3.09 20.00
CA ILE A 517 14.46 3.42 20.79
C ILE A 517 15.62 3.80 19.85
N ASN A 518 16.29 4.93 20.11
CA ASN A 518 17.48 5.38 19.37
C ASN A 518 17.30 5.43 17.83
N SER A 519 16.08 5.66 17.33
CA SER A 519 15.75 5.46 15.91
C SER A 519 15.43 6.77 15.18
N LEU A 520 15.65 6.80 13.86
CA LEU A 520 15.46 7.95 12.99
C LEU A 520 14.36 7.68 11.95
N PHE A 521 13.40 8.60 11.85
CA PHE A 521 12.36 8.66 10.83
C PHE A 521 12.49 10.00 10.09
N ASP A 522 13.14 10.01 8.93
CA ASP A 522 13.42 11.23 8.16
C ASP A 522 12.75 11.23 6.77
N ASN A 523 12.24 12.39 6.34
CA ASN A 523 11.68 12.63 5.01
C ASN A 523 10.60 11.63 4.53
N ASN A 524 9.92 10.90 5.44
CA ASN A 524 8.90 9.94 5.04
C ASN A 524 7.58 10.64 4.69
N LYS A 525 6.80 10.05 3.78
CA LYS A 525 5.55 10.61 3.28
C LYS A 525 4.40 9.60 3.26
N SER A 526 3.22 10.07 3.65
CA SER A 526 1.97 9.32 3.64
C SER A 526 0.88 10.13 2.95
N HIS A 527 0.32 9.61 1.84
CA HIS A 527 -0.80 10.25 1.12
C HIS A 527 -2.12 10.23 1.89
N SER A 528 -2.23 9.34 2.85
CA SER A 528 -3.35 9.13 3.74
C SER A 528 -3.00 9.75 5.10
N SER A 529 -2.99 8.99 6.20
CA SER A 529 -2.95 9.51 7.58
C SER A 529 -1.79 8.92 8.39
N GLY A 530 -0.99 9.72 9.11
CA GLY A 530 0.15 9.22 9.90
C GLY A 530 1.36 8.77 9.07
N ILE A 531 2.56 8.82 9.66
CA ILE A 531 3.64 7.87 9.31
C ILE A 531 3.38 6.58 10.09
N LEU A 532 3.20 6.70 11.40
CA LEU A 532 2.68 5.66 12.28
C LEU A 532 1.16 5.84 12.42
N TYR A 533 0.38 4.84 12.04
CA TYR A 533 -1.07 4.85 12.08
C TYR A 533 -1.58 3.67 12.92
N PHE A 534 -2.47 3.99 13.88
CA PHE A 534 -3.01 3.06 14.85
C PHE A 534 -4.54 3.08 14.75
N ASP A 535 -5.16 1.93 14.55
CA ASP A 535 -6.60 1.81 14.27
C ASP A 535 -7.24 0.66 15.05
N GLU A 536 -8.54 0.77 15.35
CA GLU A 536 -9.28 -0.24 16.14
C GLU A 536 -8.56 -0.57 17.47
N ILE A 537 -8.01 0.47 18.10
CA ILE A 537 -7.15 0.39 19.28
C ILE A 537 -7.93 -0.18 20.47
N LYS A 538 -7.52 -1.35 20.95
CA LYS A 538 -7.97 -1.91 22.24
C LYS A 538 -7.03 -1.40 23.32
N ASN A 539 -6.03 -2.20 23.71
CA ASN A 539 -4.93 -1.74 24.56
C ASN A 539 -3.83 -1.05 23.74
N LEU A 540 -3.18 -0.04 24.33
CA LEU A 540 -2.07 0.70 23.71
C LEU A 540 -0.96 0.95 24.73
N ASN A 541 0.28 0.59 24.41
CA ASN A 541 1.47 0.94 25.19
C ASN A 541 2.62 1.32 24.23
N ILE A 542 2.72 2.61 23.91
CA ILE A 542 3.78 3.17 23.06
C ILE A 542 4.87 3.77 23.95
N THR A 543 6.12 3.36 23.74
CA THR A 543 7.33 4.03 24.24
C THR A 543 8.12 4.58 23.07
N ILE A 544 8.52 5.85 23.13
CA ILE A 544 9.47 6.48 22.22
C ILE A 544 10.60 7.05 23.09
N TYR A 545 11.83 6.60 22.86
CA TYR A 545 13.00 6.96 23.65
C TYR A 545 14.15 7.39 22.72
N ASN A 546 14.76 8.55 22.99
CA ASN A 546 15.95 9.05 22.29
C ASN A 546 15.85 8.95 20.75
N SER A 547 14.66 9.19 20.20
CA SER A 547 14.35 8.95 18.78
C SER A 547 14.01 10.27 18.06
N LYS A 548 14.17 10.29 16.74
CA LYS A 548 14.10 11.50 15.90
C LYS A 548 13.09 11.31 14.78
N PHE A 549 12.13 12.23 14.68
CA PHE A 549 11.14 12.31 13.61
C PHE A 549 11.30 13.66 12.92
N ILE A 550 11.86 13.66 11.71
CA ILE A 550 12.31 14.86 11.01
C ILE A 550 11.67 14.93 9.62
N ASN A 551 11.22 16.12 9.21
CA ASN A 551 10.72 16.42 7.85
C ASN A 551 9.59 15.49 7.32
N ASN A 552 8.90 14.72 8.18
CA ASN A 552 7.87 13.79 7.72
C ASN A 552 6.61 14.54 7.24
N ASN A 553 5.90 13.98 6.27
CA ASN A 553 4.79 14.65 5.58
C ASN A 553 3.56 13.77 5.41
N CYS A 554 2.43 14.19 5.97
CA CYS A 554 1.14 13.54 5.83
C CYS A 554 0.15 14.43 5.06
N LEU A 555 -0.46 13.90 3.99
CA LEU A 555 -1.46 14.64 3.21
C LEU A 555 -2.88 14.62 3.81
N ASN A 556 -3.04 14.12 5.04
CA ASN A 556 -4.28 14.18 5.82
C ASN A 556 -3.98 14.65 7.27
N ASN A 557 -4.08 13.74 8.24
CA ASN A 557 -4.01 14.02 9.68
C ASN A 557 -2.88 13.23 10.36
N GLY A 558 -2.21 13.85 11.33
CA GLY A 558 -1.08 13.28 12.05
C GLY A 558 0.16 13.25 11.16
N GLY A 559 0.99 14.30 11.20
CA GLY A 559 2.22 14.39 10.40
C GLY A 559 3.23 13.30 10.72
N THR A 560 3.15 12.72 11.92
CA THR A 560 3.97 11.58 12.35
C THR A 560 3.12 10.44 12.91
N ILE A 561 2.23 10.72 13.86
CA ILE A 561 1.44 9.74 14.61
C ILE A 561 -0.05 10.05 14.44
N ASN A 562 -0.84 9.03 14.12
CA ASN A 562 -2.29 9.14 14.05
C ASN A 562 -2.94 7.97 14.80
N LEU A 563 -3.77 8.28 15.79
CA LEU A 563 -4.44 7.33 16.66
C LEU A 563 -5.96 7.41 16.47
N ILE A 564 -6.59 6.31 16.06
CA ILE A 564 -8.04 6.20 15.93
C ILE A 564 -8.55 5.02 16.74
N ASP A 565 -9.40 5.32 17.72
CA ASP A 565 -10.24 4.34 18.37
C ASP A 565 -11.67 4.40 17.79
N LYS A 566 -12.27 3.22 17.63
CA LYS A 566 -13.66 3.04 17.16
C LYS A 566 -14.52 2.27 18.18
N ASN A 567 -13.95 1.84 19.31
CA ASN A 567 -14.68 1.11 20.34
C ASN A 567 -15.24 2.08 21.40
N ASP A 568 -16.52 2.40 21.26
CA ASP A 568 -17.30 3.15 22.27
C ASP A 568 -17.54 2.32 23.56
N SER A 569 -16.97 1.13 23.69
CA SER A 569 -17.15 0.28 24.86
C SER A 569 -16.40 0.85 26.07
N TYR A 570 -17.13 1.15 27.15
CA TYR A 570 -16.63 1.53 28.48
C TYR A 570 -15.72 0.51 29.18
N LYS A 571 -15.19 -0.50 28.48
CA LYS A 571 -14.21 -1.44 29.04
C LYS A 571 -12.90 -0.71 29.32
N GLU A 572 -12.29 -1.03 30.46
CA GLU A 572 -11.03 -0.44 30.96
C GLU A 572 -9.81 -0.88 30.14
N TYR A 573 -9.75 -0.48 28.86
CA TYR A 573 -8.58 -0.68 28.03
C TYR A 573 -7.47 0.31 28.43
N ILE A 574 -6.28 -0.22 28.73
CA ILE A 574 -5.14 0.59 29.14
C ILE A 574 -4.50 1.21 27.91
N LYS A 575 -4.42 2.55 27.89
CA LYS A 575 -3.80 3.34 26.83
C LYS A 575 -2.72 4.25 27.43
N LYS A 576 -1.46 3.99 27.06
CA LYS A 576 -0.25 4.62 27.60
C LYS A 576 0.67 5.04 26.45
N ILE A 577 1.17 6.26 26.51
CA ILE A 577 2.11 6.83 25.52
C ILE A 577 3.22 7.54 26.30
N ARG A 578 4.47 7.16 26.07
CA ARG A 578 5.63 7.76 26.74
C ARG A 578 6.63 8.21 25.69
N ILE A 579 7.00 9.48 25.71
CA ILE A 579 7.94 10.09 24.77
C ILE A 579 9.03 10.79 25.59
N ASN A 580 10.24 10.23 25.59
CA ASN A 580 11.34 10.72 26.40
C ASN A 580 12.56 11.04 25.53
N ASP A 581 13.27 12.12 25.86
CA ASP A 581 14.58 12.50 25.29
C ASP A 581 14.60 12.59 23.75
N SER A 582 13.44 12.86 23.12
CA SER A 582 13.24 12.69 21.67
C SER A 582 13.14 14.02 20.90
N LEU A 583 13.19 13.97 19.57
CA LEU A 583 13.12 15.13 18.68
C LEU A 583 12.03 14.96 17.62
N PHE A 584 11.13 15.95 17.52
CA PHE A 584 10.15 16.08 16.44
C PHE A 584 10.32 17.45 15.79
N ASN A 585 10.91 17.48 14.59
CA ASN A 585 11.23 18.73 13.88
C ASN A 585 10.73 18.75 12.44
N ASN A 586 10.14 19.87 12.01
CA ASN A 586 9.64 20.09 10.63
C ASN A 586 8.62 19.05 10.13
N ASN A 587 7.90 18.33 11.01
CA ASN A 587 6.86 17.40 10.58
C ASN A 587 5.61 18.17 10.11
N THR A 588 4.92 17.65 9.10
CA THR A 588 3.84 18.37 8.40
C THR A 588 2.59 17.50 8.21
N ALA A 589 1.42 18.10 8.46
CA ALA A 589 0.11 17.51 8.19
C ALA A 589 -0.76 18.46 7.36
N LYS A 590 -1.55 17.93 6.43
CA LYS A 590 -2.43 18.76 5.58
C LYS A 590 -3.56 19.42 6.36
N TYR A 591 -4.17 18.74 7.34
CA TYR A 591 -5.26 19.34 8.13
C TYR A 591 -4.92 19.38 9.63
N PHE A 592 -4.87 18.24 10.31
CA PHE A 592 -4.84 18.20 11.76
C PHE A 592 -3.62 17.50 12.33
N GLY A 593 -2.99 18.09 13.35
CA GLY A 593 -1.92 17.43 14.12
C GLY A 593 -0.61 17.32 13.35
N GLY A 594 0.23 18.36 13.36
CA GLY A 594 1.51 18.38 12.63
C GLY A 594 2.50 17.29 13.06
N ILE A 595 2.34 16.75 14.27
CA ILE A 595 2.93 15.47 14.70
C ILE A 595 1.82 14.48 15.03
N LEU A 596 0.94 14.82 15.99
CA LEU A 596 -0.02 13.90 16.59
C LEU A 596 -1.46 14.26 16.23
N TYR A 597 -2.19 13.32 15.64
CA TYR A 597 -3.65 13.33 15.60
C TYR A 597 -4.20 12.22 16.49
N THR A 598 -5.24 12.50 17.25
CA THR A 598 -5.89 11.52 18.14
C THR A 598 -7.41 11.70 18.15
N ASN A 599 -8.11 10.61 17.89
CA ASN A 599 -9.55 10.45 18.07
C ASN A 599 -9.79 9.22 18.96
N ILE A 600 -9.78 9.42 20.27
CA ILE A 600 -9.93 8.38 21.29
C ILE A 600 -10.89 8.89 22.37
N PHE A 601 -11.96 8.13 22.63
CA PHE A 601 -12.99 8.48 23.61
C PHE A 601 -12.51 8.32 25.06
N ASN A 602 -11.81 7.22 25.36
CA ASN A 602 -11.41 6.84 26.72
C ASN A 602 -10.17 7.61 27.23
N SER A 603 -9.95 7.59 28.54
CA SER A 603 -8.76 8.16 29.18
C SER A 603 -7.48 7.44 28.73
N TYR A 604 -6.39 8.21 28.61
CA TYR A 604 -5.07 7.67 28.31
C TYR A 604 -3.97 8.49 29.00
N ASP A 605 -2.91 7.80 29.41
CA ASP A 605 -1.75 8.36 30.11
C ASP A 605 -0.67 8.72 29.08
N ILE A 606 -0.62 9.99 28.63
CA ILE A 606 0.54 10.50 27.90
C ILE A 606 1.53 11.14 28.86
N LYS A 607 2.81 10.80 28.72
CA LYS A 607 3.94 11.51 29.34
C LYS A 607 4.94 11.88 28.26
N VAL A 608 5.37 13.14 28.27
CA VAL A 608 6.42 13.66 27.38
C VAL A 608 7.44 14.39 28.24
N ILE A 609 8.71 14.00 28.15
CA ILE A 609 9.80 14.48 29.02
C ILE A 609 11.04 14.74 28.16
N ASN A 610 11.81 15.80 28.46
CA ASN A 610 13.06 16.17 27.78
C ASN A 610 12.97 16.21 26.24
N THR A 611 11.78 16.41 25.68
CA THR A 611 11.54 16.25 24.24
C THR A 611 11.50 17.62 23.54
N ASN A 612 12.17 17.70 22.38
CA ASN A 612 12.20 18.89 21.54
C ASN A 612 11.16 18.76 20.40
N ILE A 613 10.24 19.72 20.32
CA ILE A 613 9.07 19.73 19.44
C ILE A 613 9.05 21.08 18.72
N THR A 614 9.69 21.12 17.56
CA THR A 614 10.03 22.37 16.87
C THR A 614 9.57 22.45 15.41
N ASN A 615 9.09 23.63 15.01
CA ASN A 615 8.78 23.97 13.61
C ASN A 615 7.77 23.04 12.90
N ASN A 616 6.95 22.29 13.63
CA ASN A 616 5.96 21.37 13.05
C ASN A 616 4.72 22.14 12.58
N TYR A 617 4.04 21.64 11.54
CA TYR A 617 2.99 22.40 10.84
C TYR A 617 1.73 21.58 10.55
N ALA A 618 0.57 22.18 10.79
CA ALA A 618 -0.73 21.65 10.40
C ALA A 618 -1.48 22.64 9.50
N GLY A 619 -1.99 22.20 8.35
CA GLY A 619 -2.70 23.09 7.42
C GLY A 619 -4.07 23.56 7.87
N VAL A 620 -4.64 23.02 8.95
CA VAL A 620 -5.82 23.57 9.64
C VAL A 620 -5.48 23.86 11.11
N ALA A 621 -5.34 22.85 11.97
CA ALA A 621 -5.24 23.06 13.42
C ALA A 621 -4.29 22.08 14.14
N GLY A 622 -3.66 22.52 15.24
CA GLY A 622 -2.79 21.69 16.07
C GLY A 622 -1.44 21.42 15.43
N GLY A 623 -0.56 22.42 15.34
CA GLY A 623 0.75 22.28 14.68
C GLY A 623 1.69 21.27 15.37
N PHE A 624 1.52 21.02 16.68
CA PHE A 624 2.04 19.83 17.34
C PHE A 624 0.96 18.73 17.40
N ALA A 625 -0.11 18.94 18.17
CA ALA A 625 -1.11 17.91 18.44
C ALA A 625 -2.55 18.41 18.25
N PHE A 626 -3.38 17.55 17.67
CA PHE A 626 -4.82 17.77 17.52
C PHE A 626 -5.62 16.66 18.20
N TYR A 627 -6.54 17.05 19.08
CA TYR A 627 -7.45 16.12 19.75
C TYR A 627 -8.86 16.28 19.19
N SER A 628 -9.32 15.28 18.44
CA SER A 628 -10.70 15.24 17.92
C SER A 628 -11.74 15.22 19.04
N GLN A 629 -11.34 14.75 20.22
CA GLN A 629 -12.11 14.75 21.46
C GLN A 629 -11.17 15.03 22.62
N ILE A 630 -11.63 15.76 23.64
CA ILE A 630 -10.85 16.04 24.84
C ILE A 630 -11.58 15.56 26.09
N ASN A 631 -10.86 14.88 26.97
CA ASN A 631 -11.34 14.46 28.28
C ASN A 631 -10.57 15.18 29.40
N PHE A 632 -11.02 15.04 30.66
CA PHE A 632 -10.38 15.72 31.79
C PHE A 632 -8.88 15.34 31.96
N PRO A 633 -8.46 14.07 31.86
CA PRO A 633 -7.04 13.70 31.82
C PRO A 633 -6.23 14.43 30.75
N LEU A 634 -6.79 14.63 29.55
CA LEU A 634 -6.14 15.39 28.48
C LEU A 634 -6.00 16.88 28.77
N LYS A 635 -7.00 17.51 29.40
CA LYS A 635 -6.87 18.90 29.86
C LYS A 635 -5.74 19.05 30.89
N ASN A 636 -5.57 18.05 31.77
CA ASN A 636 -4.43 18.01 32.70
C ASN A 636 -3.10 17.76 31.98
N PHE A 637 -3.09 16.93 30.92
CA PHE A 637 -1.89 16.71 30.10
C PHE A 637 -1.45 17.98 29.34
N TYR A 638 -2.38 18.77 28.83
CA TYR A 638 -2.08 20.08 28.24
C TYR A 638 -1.42 21.05 29.25
N SER A 639 -1.91 21.08 30.49
CA SER A 639 -1.27 21.84 31.58
C SER A 639 0.11 21.28 31.94
N TYR A 640 0.25 19.96 32.01
CA TYR A 640 1.51 19.24 32.27
C TYR A 640 2.58 19.55 31.23
N LEU A 641 2.25 19.60 29.93
CA LEU A 641 3.22 19.92 28.87
C LEU A 641 3.74 21.37 28.92
N LYS A 642 3.01 22.27 29.58
CA LYS A 642 3.46 23.65 29.83
C LYS A 642 4.31 23.79 31.09
N ASP A 643 4.38 22.76 31.93
CA ASP A 643 5.23 22.77 33.11
C ASP A 643 6.70 22.62 32.71
N LYS A 644 7.52 23.57 33.19
CA LYS A 644 8.95 23.62 32.95
C LYS A 644 9.71 22.47 33.65
N THR A 645 9.11 21.82 34.66
CA THR A 645 9.74 20.70 35.38
C THR A 645 10.07 19.51 34.47
N PHE A 646 9.37 19.33 33.35
CA PHE A 646 9.61 18.23 32.39
C PHE A 646 10.59 18.59 31.25
N ASN A 647 11.12 19.82 31.24
CA ASN A 647 12.20 20.27 30.34
C ASN A 647 11.93 19.99 28.84
N ASN A 648 10.66 20.09 28.41
CA ASN A 648 10.28 19.98 27.01
C ASN A 648 10.48 21.32 26.30
N LEU A 649 11.04 21.30 25.08
CA LEU A 649 11.19 22.48 24.23
C LEU A 649 10.12 22.48 23.14
N ILE A 650 9.02 23.18 23.36
CA ILE A 650 7.95 23.35 22.37
C ILE A 650 8.07 24.76 21.77
N LYS A 651 8.38 24.88 20.47
CA LYS A 651 8.65 26.20 19.85
C LYS A 651 8.38 26.20 18.34
N ASN A 652 7.90 27.33 17.81
CA ASN A 652 7.71 27.60 16.38
C ASN A 652 6.76 26.64 15.64
N ASN A 653 5.98 25.80 16.34
CA ASN A 653 4.93 25.04 15.66
C ASN A 653 3.86 25.99 15.13
N LYS A 654 3.18 25.62 14.05
CA LYS A 654 2.25 26.50 13.33
C LYS A 654 1.00 25.75 12.87
N ALA A 655 -0.13 26.41 12.98
CA ALA A 655 -1.37 25.99 12.32
C ALA A 655 -2.02 27.19 11.62
N LYS A 656 -2.66 26.96 10.46
CA LYS A 656 -3.27 28.06 9.69
C LYS A 656 -4.55 28.62 10.32
N SER A 657 -5.35 27.78 10.97
CA SER A 657 -6.62 28.17 11.58
C SER A 657 -6.47 28.53 13.05
N HIS A 658 -6.04 27.58 13.88
CA HIS A 658 -5.96 27.79 15.32
C HIS A 658 -5.07 26.75 16.03
N GLY A 659 -4.64 27.09 17.25
CA GLY A 659 -3.84 26.22 18.11
C GLY A 659 -2.52 25.79 17.48
N ASN A 660 -1.54 26.71 17.46
CA ASN A 660 -0.21 26.47 16.90
C ASN A 660 0.49 25.23 17.46
N ASP A 661 0.33 24.97 18.76
CA ASP A 661 0.80 23.73 19.39
C ASP A 661 -0.35 22.73 19.53
N PHE A 662 -1.40 23.09 20.29
CA PHE A 662 -2.51 22.21 20.62
C PHE A 662 -3.83 22.80 20.15
N ALA A 663 -4.67 21.97 19.52
CA ALA A 663 -6.03 22.35 19.11
C ALA A 663 -7.03 21.18 19.25
N THR A 664 -8.31 21.51 19.21
CA THR A 664 -9.42 20.55 19.11
C THR A 664 -10.44 21.01 18.05
N HIS A 665 -11.55 20.29 17.87
CA HIS A 665 -12.66 20.85 17.09
C HIS A 665 -13.29 22.06 17.82
N PRO A 666 -13.90 23.02 17.11
CA PRO A 666 -14.66 24.10 17.74
C PRO A 666 -15.78 23.52 18.62
N THR A 667 -15.93 24.01 19.85
CA THR A 667 -16.91 23.46 20.83
C THR A 667 -17.82 24.49 21.47
N HIS A 668 -17.48 25.78 21.46
CA HIS A 668 -18.31 26.82 22.07
C HIS A 668 -18.22 28.15 21.33
N PHE A 669 -19.22 29.00 21.55
CA PHE A 669 -19.19 30.41 21.17
C PHE A 669 -18.98 31.25 22.44
N ASP A 670 -17.96 32.09 22.46
CA ASP A 670 -17.81 33.13 23.48
C ASP A 670 -18.48 34.41 23.01
N LEU A 671 -19.24 35.06 23.90
CA LEU A 671 -19.85 36.36 23.62
C LEU A 671 -18.87 37.48 23.99
N ILE A 672 -18.46 38.29 23.01
CA ILE A 672 -17.63 39.47 23.25
C ILE A 672 -18.54 40.63 23.67
N TYR A 673 -18.43 41.01 24.93
CA TYR A 673 -19.13 42.17 25.49
C TYR A 673 -18.36 43.46 25.18
N ASN A 674 -18.91 44.32 24.32
CA ASN A 674 -18.31 45.62 24.01
C ASN A 674 -18.36 46.63 25.18
N ASN A 675 -19.20 46.38 26.19
CA ASN A 675 -19.36 47.17 27.41
C ASN A 675 -19.48 46.22 28.62
N ASN A 676 -19.07 46.64 29.82
CA ASN A 676 -19.08 45.83 31.04
C ASN A 676 -20.47 45.35 31.54
N ASN A 677 -21.55 45.60 30.80
CA ASN A 677 -22.90 45.15 31.15
C ASN A 677 -23.10 43.72 30.63
N THR A 678 -23.05 42.74 31.53
CA THR A 678 -23.35 41.33 31.25
C THR A 678 -24.83 41.08 30.97
N ASN A 679 -25.70 42.00 31.37
CA ASN A 679 -27.15 41.83 31.31
C ASN A 679 -27.72 42.61 30.13
N PHE A 680 -28.21 41.90 29.12
CA PHE A 680 -28.94 42.53 28.02
C PHE A 680 -30.36 42.84 28.48
N GLU A 681 -30.63 44.11 28.79
CA GLU A 681 -32.01 44.61 28.95
C GLU A 681 -32.50 45.19 27.62
N ILE A 682 -33.60 44.66 27.09
CA ILE A 682 -34.24 45.15 25.87
C ILE A 682 -35.76 45.24 26.00
N LEU A 683 -36.38 45.97 25.09
CA LEU A 683 -37.80 45.89 24.78
C LEU A 683 -38.07 44.82 23.71
N SER A 684 -39.24 44.17 23.74
CA SER A 684 -39.61 43.19 22.73
C SER A 684 -39.60 43.82 21.32
N GLY A 685 -38.96 43.16 20.34
CA GLY A 685 -38.77 43.63 18.97
C GLY A 685 -37.66 44.70 18.76
N GLN A 686 -36.97 45.11 19.82
CA GLN A 686 -35.76 45.93 19.74
C GLN A 686 -34.60 45.14 19.08
N LYS A 687 -33.65 45.85 18.46
CA LYS A 687 -32.45 45.24 17.88
C LYS A 687 -31.41 44.96 18.96
N ILE A 688 -30.88 43.75 18.98
CA ILE A 688 -29.71 43.32 19.74
C ILE A 688 -28.53 43.24 18.77
N SER A 689 -27.37 43.74 19.19
CA SER A 689 -26.09 43.58 18.50
C SER A 689 -25.19 42.67 19.34
N LEU A 690 -24.69 41.56 18.76
CA LEU A 690 -23.83 40.59 19.44
C LEU A 690 -22.61 40.28 18.56
N THR A 691 -21.44 40.14 19.18
CA THR A 691 -20.23 39.64 18.49
C THR A 691 -19.83 38.32 19.13
N LEU A 692 -19.89 37.24 18.35
CA LEU A 692 -19.55 35.89 18.80
C LEU A 692 -18.16 35.51 18.34
N GLU A 693 -17.36 34.93 19.23
CA GLU A 693 -16.04 34.38 18.97
C GLU A 693 -16.10 32.85 18.99
N LEU A 694 -15.67 32.21 17.90
CA LEU A 694 -15.67 30.75 17.79
C LEU A 694 -14.41 30.18 18.45
N LYS A 695 -14.59 29.30 19.45
CA LYS A 695 -13.48 28.67 20.19
C LYS A 695 -13.52 27.15 20.20
N ASP A 696 -12.32 26.58 20.20
CA ASP A 696 -12.10 25.16 20.51
C ASP A 696 -12.13 24.90 22.03
N SER A 697 -12.11 23.63 22.44
CA SER A 697 -12.19 23.25 23.87
C SER A 697 -10.91 23.52 24.69
N LEU A 698 -9.89 24.12 24.08
CA LEU A 698 -8.68 24.65 24.69
C LEU A 698 -8.64 26.19 24.70
N ASN A 699 -9.74 26.82 24.29
CA ASN A 699 -9.97 28.26 24.19
C ASN A 699 -9.13 28.95 23.08
N ASN A 700 -8.68 28.21 22.07
CA ASN A 700 -8.08 28.80 20.87
C ASN A 700 -9.18 29.42 19.99
N ILE A 701 -8.96 30.65 19.52
CA ILE A 701 -9.85 31.35 18.57
C ILE A 701 -9.69 30.72 17.17
N VAL A 702 -10.81 30.36 16.54
CA VAL A 702 -10.85 29.59 15.29
C VAL A 702 -10.83 30.51 14.06
N ILE A 703 -9.64 30.88 13.58
CA ILE A 703 -9.46 31.79 12.44
C ILE A 703 -9.45 30.99 11.12
N ASP A 704 -10.61 30.52 10.66
CA ASP A 704 -10.73 29.61 9.51
C ASP A 704 -10.47 30.24 8.12
N SER A 705 -9.23 30.64 7.87
CA SER A 705 -8.77 31.17 6.58
C SER A 705 -8.88 30.18 5.41
N GLU A 706 -8.81 28.87 5.69
CA GLU A 706 -8.91 27.80 4.70
C GLU A 706 -10.36 27.37 4.40
N LYS A 707 -11.35 27.94 5.10
CA LYS A 707 -12.79 27.64 4.96
C LYS A 707 -13.18 26.19 5.31
N TYR A 708 -12.42 25.52 6.19
CA TYR A 708 -12.72 24.16 6.64
C TYR A 708 -13.99 24.09 7.52
N TYR A 709 -14.21 25.11 8.33
CA TYR A 709 -15.32 25.32 9.27
C TYR A 709 -16.35 26.34 8.77
N SER A 710 -16.29 26.75 7.49
CA SER A 710 -17.17 27.80 6.94
C SER A 710 -18.67 27.43 6.92
N ASN A 711 -19.02 26.18 7.24
CA ASN A 711 -20.39 25.71 7.43
C ASN A 711 -20.92 25.90 8.87
N ILE A 712 -20.08 26.32 9.81
CA ILE A 712 -20.51 26.70 11.16
C ILE A 712 -21.17 28.09 11.07
N GLY A 713 -22.49 28.10 10.92
CA GLY A 713 -23.34 29.26 11.21
C GLY A 713 -23.96 29.16 12.60
N VAL A 714 -24.72 30.17 13.02
CA VAL A 714 -25.45 30.21 14.29
C VAL A 714 -26.96 30.21 14.05
N HIS A 715 -27.68 29.38 14.81
CA HIS A 715 -29.13 29.32 14.91
C HIS A 715 -29.53 29.62 16.36
N THR A 716 -30.56 30.44 16.56
CA THR A 716 -30.95 30.94 17.88
C THR A 716 -32.27 30.34 18.36
N LYS A 717 -32.34 29.97 19.64
CA LYS A 717 -33.58 29.60 20.34
C LYS A 717 -33.79 30.50 21.56
N LEU A 718 -35.05 30.71 21.93
CA LEU A 718 -35.41 31.37 23.20
C LEU A 718 -35.87 30.32 24.21
N LEU A 719 -35.31 30.39 25.41
CA LEU A 719 -35.65 29.51 26.53
C LEU A 719 -36.16 30.33 27.71
N ASP A 720 -37.12 29.79 28.47
CA ASP A 720 -37.56 30.36 29.74
C ASP A 720 -36.45 30.24 30.81
N TYR A 721 -36.65 30.89 31.96
CA TYR A 721 -35.76 30.81 33.12
C TYR A 721 -35.59 29.39 33.74
N LYS A 722 -36.27 28.38 33.19
CA LYS A 722 -36.16 26.95 33.56
C LYS A 722 -35.50 26.12 32.44
N ASN A 723 -34.96 26.75 31.40
CA ASN A 723 -34.38 26.13 30.21
C ASN A 723 -35.34 25.33 29.32
N ASN A 724 -36.66 25.54 29.43
CA ASN A 724 -37.63 25.03 28.46
C ASN A 724 -37.68 25.97 27.25
N GLU A 725 -37.89 25.43 26.05
CA GLU A 725 -38.15 26.27 24.88
C GLU A 725 -39.48 27.02 25.06
N VAL A 726 -39.46 28.33 24.80
CA VAL A 726 -40.63 29.20 25.02
C VAL A 726 -41.71 28.86 24.00
N ASP A 727 -42.96 28.69 24.44
CA ASP A 727 -44.11 28.65 23.54
C ASP A 727 -44.40 30.07 23.02
N ASN A 728 -44.71 30.21 21.73
CA ASN A 728 -45.01 31.48 21.06
C ASN A 728 -43.92 32.57 21.19
N TYR A 729 -42.80 32.38 20.49
CA TYR A 729 -41.82 33.44 20.24
C TYR A 729 -41.45 33.53 18.75
N TYR A 730 -40.79 34.61 18.36
CA TYR A 730 -40.16 34.74 17.04
C TYR A 730 -38.82 35.48 17.18
N ILE A 731 -37.75 34.90 16.63
CA ILE A 731 -36.46 35.58 16.45
C ILE A 731 -36.29 35.87 14.95
N SER A 732 -35.87 37.07 14.60
CA SER A 732 -35.57 37.43 13.21
C SER A 732 -34.43 36.55 12.66
N ASP A 733 -34.65 35.94 11.49
CA ASP A 733 -33.70 35.04 10.84
C ASP A 733 -32.32 35.70 10.63
N ILE A 734 -31.25 35.01 11.00
CA ILE A 734 -29.90 35.58 11.07
C ILE A 734 -29.01 34.92 10.02
N MET A 735 -28.60 35.69 9.00
CA MET A 735 -27.46 35.29 8.17
C MET A 735 -26.18 35.51 8.97
N SER A 736 -25.68 34.43 9.58
CA SER A 736 -24.52 34.43 10.46
C SER A 736 -23.44 33.50 9.91
N THR A 737 -22.27 34.07 9.64
CA THR A 737 -21.08 33.34 9.14
C THR A 737 -19.85 33.89 9.85
N PHE A 738 -18.98 33.02 10.37
CA PHE A 738 -17.75 33.48 11.00
C PHE A 738 -16.74 33.97 9.96
N SER A 739 -16.21 35.17 10.19
CA SER A 739 -15.11 35.78 9.45
C SER A 739 -13.94 35.99 10.43
N ASN A 740 -12.79 35.38 10.15
CA ASN A 740 -11.61 35.41 11.04
C ASN A 740 -11.91 34.99 12.50
N GLY A 741 -12.84 34.06 12.71
CA GLY A 741 -13.26 33.59 14.04
C GLY A 741 -14.33 34.44 14.73
N LEU A 742 -14.77 35.55 14.13
CA LEU A 742 -15.80 36.44 14.66
C LEU A 742 -17.09 36.40 13.82
N ASN A 743 -18.25 36.53 14.47
CA ASN A 743 -19.57 36.60 13.83
C ASN A 743 -20.37 37.74 14.43
N GLU A 744 -20.54 38.81 13.65
CA GLU A 744 -21.21 40.05 14.05
C GLU A 744 -22.69 40.00 13.69
N ILE A 745 -23.53 39.77 14.70
CA ILE A 745 -24.98 39.74 14.59
C ILE A 745 -25.50 41.14 14.93
N ASN A 746 -25.58 42.02 13.93
CA ASN A 746 -25.81 43.45 14.13
C ASN A 746 -27.29 43.88 14.31
N SER A 747 -28.26 42.96 14.14
CA SER A 747 -29.69 43.33 14.16
C SER A 747 -30.65 42.19 14.50
N MET A 748 -30.30 41.33 15.46
CA MET A 748 -31.24 40.29 15.93
C MET A 748 -32.41 40.95 16.68
N LYS A 749 -33.64 40.61 16.33
CA LYS A 749 -34.86 41.03 17.04
C LYS A 749 -35.56 39.82 17.65
N VAL A 750 -35.97 39.95 18.90
CA VAL A 750 -36.70 38.90 19.65
C VAL A 750 -38.09 39.40 19.98
N PHE A 751 -39.12 38.64 19.61
CA PHE A 751 -40.53 38.94 19.81
C PHE A 751 -41.15 37.85 20.69
N ILE A 752 -41.89 38.24 21.73
CA ILE A 752 -42.40 37.34 22.79
C ILE A 752 -43.85 37.66 23.16
N GLU A 753 -44.57 36.70 23.77
CA GLU A 753 -45.92 36.89 24.31
C GLU A 753 -45.92 37.56 25.70
N THR A 754 -45.01 37.15 26.60
CA THR A 754 -44.95 37.63 28.00
C THR A 754 -43.59 38.29 28.29
N PRO A 755 -43.51 39.47 28.94
CA PRO A 755 -42.24 40.04 29.40
C PRO A 755 -41.59 39.19 30.49
N GLY A 756 -40.26 39.16 30.58
CA GLY A 756 -39.56 38.34 31.58
C GLY A 756 -38.06 38.20 31.41
N LEU A 757 -37.50 37.27 32.20
CA LEU A 757 -36.12 36.80 32.10
C LEU A 757 -36.08 35.53 31.24
N TYR A 758 -35.20 35.52 30.25
CA TYR A 758 -35.04 34.46 29.26
C TYR A 758 -33.56 34.16 29.03
N HIS A 759 -33.27 32.98 28.50
CA HIS A 759 -31.96 32.64 27.96
C HIS A 759 -32.06 32.55 26.43
N ILE A 760 -31.14 33.19 25.71
CA ILE A 760 -30.98 32.96 24.28
C ILE A 760 -29.90 31.90 24.09
N ARG A 761 -30.32 30.74 23.57
CA ARG A 761 -29.43 29.64 23.22
C ARG A 761 -28.97 29.77 21.78
N LEU A 762 -27.67 29.94 21.61
CA LEU A 762 -26.96 30.03 20.33
C LEU A 762 -26.41 28.64 19.98
N ASN A 763 -27.09 27.94 19.07
CA ASN A 763 -26.64 26.64 18.57
C ASN A 763 -25.91 26.78 17.23
N SER A 764 -25.04 25.83 16.89
CA SER A 764 -24.55 25.69 15.52
C SER A 764 -25.69 25.41 14.54
N LYS A 765 -25.55 25.92 13.32
CA LYS A 765 -26.43 25.59 12.17
C LYS A 765 -26.07 24.23 11.53
N SER A 766 -24.92 23.67 11.90
CA SER A 766 -24.39 22.42 11.38
C SER A 766 -24.44 21.34 12.45
N ASN A 767 -25.21 20.27 12.21
CA ASN A 767 -25.34 19.12 13.12
C ASN A 767 -24.02 18.35 13.36
N TYR A 768 -22.91 18.74 12.73
CA TYR A 768 -21.62 18.04 12.86
C TYR A 768 -20.86 18.39 14.14
N PHE A 769 -21.11 19.57 14.71
CA PHE A 769 -20.49 20.03 15.95
C PHE A 769 -21.61 20.56 16.87
N ASP A 770 -21.80 19.93 18.02
CA ASP A 770 -22.78 20.36 19.03
C ASP A 770 -22.20 21.55 19.82
N ILE A 771 -22.20 22.72 19.16
CA ILE A 771 -21.71 23.97 19.70
C ILE A 771 -22.93 24.74 20.20
N SER A 772 -22.98 24.96 21.51
CA SER A 772 -24.00 25.78 22.15
C SER A 772 -23.34 26.85 23.03
N SER A 773 -24.03 27.97 23.19
CA SER A 773 -23.71 29.01 24.16
C SER A 773 -25.00 29.72 24.54
N ASP A 774 -25.21 29.90 25.84
CA ASP A 774 -26.41 30.54 26.39
C ASP A 774 -26.03 31.88 27.01
N PHE A 775 -26.86 32.90 26.83
CA PHE A 775 -26.73 34.16 27.55
C PHE A 775 -28.08 34.70 28.01
N ASP A 776 -28.06 35.44 29.11
CA ASP A 776 -29.25 35.95 29.78
C ASP A 776 -29.73 37.23 29.10
N ILE A 777 -31.03 37.30 28.83
CA ILE A 777 -31.70 38.48 28.32
C ILE A 777 -32.94 38.79 29.16
N LYS A 778 -33.06 40.05 29.56
CA LYS A 778 -34.25 40.57 30.22
C LYS A 778 -35.05 41.35 29.19
N ILE A 779 -36.20 40.82 28.82
CA ILE A 779 -37.10 41.46 27.86
C ILE A 779 -38.20 42.14 28.66
N ASN A 780 -38.03 43.45 28.84
CA ASN A 780 -38.95 44.31 29.56
C ASN A 780 -40.24 44.51 28.74
N ASP A 781 -41.34 44.80 29.43
CA ASP A 781 -42.56 45.24 28.75
C ASP A 781 -42.37 46.65 28.17
N CYS A 782 -43.20 47.02 27.20
CA CYS A 782 -43.18 48.35 26.62
C CYS A 782 -43.52 49.38 27.69
N ASN A 783 -42.65 50.39 27.89
CA ASN A 783 -43.01 51.53 28.71
C ASN A 783 -44.20 52.25 28.04
N ILE A 784 -45.38 52.16 28.66
CA ILE A 784 -46.65 52.58 28.07
C ILE A 784 -46.67 54.11 27.85
N THR A 785 -45.83 54.89 28.53
CA THR A 785 -45.71 56.35 28.30
C THR A 785 -44.86 56.70 27.07
N GLU A 786 -43.98 55.80 26.62
CA GLU A 786 -42.98 56.10 25.57
C GLU A 786 -43.19 55.29 24.29
N TYR A 787 -43.74 54.07 24.36
CA TYR A 787 -43.83 53.13 23.23
C TYR A 787 -45.25 52.59 23.03
N TYR A 788 -45.55 52.14 21.81
CA TYR A 788 -46.75 51.35 21.49
C TYR A 788 -46.46 49.84 21.62
N LYS A 789 -47.37 49.11 22.27
CA LYS A 789 -47.31 47.65 22.39
C LYS A 789 -48.15 46.99 21.29
N ILE A 790 -47.50 46.61 20.20
CA ILE A 790 -48.19 46.06 19.02
C ILE A 790 -48.18 44.53 19.08
N ILE A 791 -49.36 43.93 19.16
CA ILE A 791 -49.56 42.47 19.18
C ILE A 791 -49.71 41.98 17.73
N LYS A 792 -48.93 40.96 17.35
CA LYS A 792 -49.01 40.30 16.03
C LYS A 792 -49.99 39.13 16.04
N SER A 793 -50.28 38.58 14.86
CA SER A 793 -51.18 37.42 14.62
C SER A 793 -50.88 36.14 15.41
N ASN A 794 -49.74 36.08 16.11
CA ASN A 794 -49.26 34.91 16.85
C ASN A 794 -49.12 35.22 18.36
N ASN A 795 -49.92 36.15 18.88
CA ASN A 795 -49.90 36.71 20.25
C ASN A 795 -48.59 37.37 20.73
N VAL A 796 -47.47 37.21 20.02
CA VAL A 796 -46.22 37.94 20.32
C VAL A 796 -46.42 39.44 20.13
N PHE A 797 -45.94 40.24 21.10
CA PHE A 797 -45.91 41.69 21.01
C PHE A 797 -44.53 42.22 20.63
N TYR A 798 -44.49 43.47 20.19
CA TYR A 798 -43.28 44.29 20.17
C TYR A 798 -43.56 45.72 20.59
N CYS A 799 -42.52 46.38 21.06
CA CYS A 799 -42.53 47.80 21.37
C CYS A 799 -42.08 48.55 20.11
N GLU A 800 -42.96 49.41 19.61
CA GLU A 800 -42.65 50.33 18.52
C GLU A 800 -42.58 51.75 19.07
N GLU A 801 -41.53 52.48 18.68
CA GLU A 801 -41.45 53.92 18.93
C GLU A 801 -42.62 54.62 18.23
N PRO A 802 -43.17 55.70 18.81
CA PRO A 802 -44.29 56.41 18.22
C PRO A 802 -43.91 56.91 16.82
N ILE A 803 -44.69 56.51 15.82
CA ILE A 803 -44.58 57.03 14.45
C ILE A 803 -45.35 58.34 14.44
N CYS A 804 -44.77 59.43 13.93
CA CYS A 804 -45.40 60.74 13.84
C CYS A 804 -45.39 61.24 12.38
N TYR A 805 -46.48 61.85 11.91
CA TYR A 805 -46.46 62.56 10.63
C TYR A 805 -45.54 63.80 10.73
N ASN A 806 -44.60 63.96 9.78
CA ASN A 806 -43.65 65.09 9.72
C ASN A 806 -42.77 65.31 10.97
N CYS A 807 -42.37 64.23 11.66
CA CYS A 807 -41.33 64.27 12.69
C CYS A 807 -39.90 64.06 12.21
N ASN A 808 -39.67 63.87 10.90
CA ASN A 808 -38.36 63.49 10.31
C ASN A 808 -37.24 64.55 10.41
N SER A 809 -37.38 65.53 11.30
CA SER A 809 -36.29 66.40 11.71
C SER A 809 -35.57 65.78 12.90
N LYS A 810 -34.24 65.61 12.81
CA LYS A 810 -33.31 65.38 13.94
C LYS A 810 -33.46 66.39 15.10
N TYR A 811 -34.24 67.46 14.89
CA TYR A 811 -34.58 68.48 15.88
C TYR A 811 -36.02 68.34 16.41
N LYS A 812 -36.70 67.22 16.14
CA LYS A 812 -38.00 66.85 16.69
C LYS A 812 -37.90 65.53 17.45
N ILE A 813 -38.55 65.44 18.60
CA ILE A 813 -38.80 64.18 19.30
C ILE A 813 -40.29 63.86 19.11
N CYS A 814 -40.60 62.67 18.60
CA CYS A 814 -41.97 62.17 18.55
C CYS A 814 -42.34 61.62 19.93
N ASN A 815 -43.27 62.29 20.60
CA ASN A 815 -43.82 61.85 21.86
C ASN A 815 -45.14 61.12 21.60
N LYS A 816 -45.34 60.03 22.34
CA LYS A 816 -46.58 59.26 22.32
C LYS A 816 -47.77 60.16 22.69
N GLY A 817 -48.91 59.99 22.02
CA GLY A 817 -50.15 60.71 22.34
C GLY A 817 -50.68 60.39 23.74
N ASN A 818 -50.97 61.42 24.54
CA ASN A 818 -51.70 61.27 25.81
C ASN A 818 -53.19 61.02 25.51
N ASN A 819 -53.63 59.77 25.70
CA ASN A 819 -55.05 59.42 25.67
C ASN A 819 -55.69 59.68 27.05
N ASP A 820 -55.90 60.95 27.41
CA ASP A 820 -56.59 61.34 28.65
C ASP A 820 -58.13 61.11 28.58
N ASN A 821 -58.64 60.60 27.45
CA ASN A 821 -60.03 60.19 27.26
C ASN A 821 -60.15 58.67 27.51
N GLY A 822 -60.52 58.28 28.73
CA GLY A 822 -60.48 56.90 29.23
C GLY A 822 -61.46 55.91 28.57
N SER A 823 -61.12 55.44 27.37
CA SER A 823 -61.72 54.27 26.72
C SER A 823 -60.63 53.26 26.34
N ASP A 824 -60.54 52.16 27.09
CA ASP A 824 -59.40 51.22 27.08
C ASP A 824 -59.22 50.38 25.79
N GLU A 825 -60.05 50.54 24.76
CA GLU A 825 -60.00 49.72 23.53
C GLU A 825 -59.08 50.27 22.41
N ILE A 826 -58.54 51.48 22.52
CA ILE A 826 -57.70 52.12 21.47
C ILE A 826 -56.23 52.24 21.89
N ILE A 827 -55.65 51.18 22.49
CA ILE A 827 -54.31 51.24 23.11
C ILE A 827 -53.16 50.85 22.16
N ASN A 828 -53.41 50.04 21.11
CA ASN A 828 -52.35 49.33 20.37
C ASN A 828 -52.15 49.74 18.90
N ILE A 829 -52.70 50.88 18.45
CA ILE A 829 -52.48 51.39 17.08
C ILE A 829 -51.50 52.57 17.14
N ASN A 830 -50.29 52.36 16.61
CA ASN A 830 -49.28 53.40 16.43
C ASN A 830 -49.60 54.31 15.23
N ASN A 831 -50.72 55.02 15.30
CA ASN A 831 -51.17 55.90 14.22
C ASN A 831 -50.49 57.29 14.35
N PRO A 832 -49.74 57.75 13.33
CA PRO A 832 -49.11 59.07 13.33
C PRO A 832 -50.03 60.31 13.41
N GLU A 833 -51.35 60.13 13.39
CA GLU A 833 -52.32 61.20 13.70
C GLU A 833 -52.42 61.53 15.21
N TYR A 834 -52.06 60.60 16.09
CA TYR A 834 -52.22 60.76 17.55
C TYR A 834 -50.94 61.16 18.29
N ASN A 835 -49.77 61.03 17.65
CA ASN A 835 -48.47 61.33 18.26
C ASN A 835 -48.05 62.78 18.02
N THR A 836 -47.28 63.38 18.93
CA THR A 836 -46.94 64.81 18.91
C THR A 836 -45.44 65.06 18.73
N CYS A 837 -45.08 65.99 17.84
CA CYS A 837 -43.68 66.33 17.53
C CYS A 837 -43.23 67.60 18.25
N ASN A 838 -42.32 67.49 19.22
CA ASN A 838 -41.77 68.64 19.95
C ASN A 838 -40.34 68.97 19.51
N CYS A 839 -40.02 70.27 19.37
CA CYS A 839 -38.68 70.72 18.99
C CYS A 839 -37.65 70.50 20.10
N ILE A 840 -36.41 70.11 19.75
CA ILE A 840 -35.28 70.17 20.69
C ILE A 840 -34.76 71.60 20.85
N THR A 841 -34.16 71.89 22.00
CA THR A 841 -33.78 73.24 22.43
C THR A 841 -32.84 73.94 21.45
N GLY A 842 -33.13 75.20 21.10
CA GLY A 842 -32.29 76.04 20.23
C GLY A 842 -32.72 76.12 18.76
N ARG A 843 -33.92 75.65 18.40
CA ARG A 843 -34.57 75.90 17.10
C ARG A 843 -36.05 76.23 17.25
N LYS A 844 -36.63 76.88 16.22
CA LYS A 844 -38.03 77.36 16.18
C LYS A 844 -38.71 77.06 14.83
N GLY A 845 -39.99 77.44 14.70
CA GLY A 845 -40.84 77.20 13.52
C GLY A 845 -41.56 75.82 13.51
N ILE A 846 -42.59 75.67 12.68
CA ILE A 846 -43.47 74.47 12.60
C ILE A 846 -42.70 73.17 12.29
N ASN A 847 -41.53 73.27 11.63
CA ASN A 847 -40.65 72.13 11.36
C ASN A 847 -39.44 72.03 12.30
N CYS A 848 -39.30 72.91 13.29
CA CYS A 848 -38.12 73.02 14.16
C CYS A 848 -36.82 73.24 13.34
N GLU A 849 -36.93 73.89 12.18
CA GLU A 849 -35.85 74.07 11.21
C GLU A 849 -35.14 75.43 11.38
N GLU A 850 -35.80 76.44 11.94
CA GLU A 850 -35.21 77.77 12.11
C GLU A 850 -34.12 77.74 13.20
N LYS A 851 -32.86 77.82 12.77
CA LYS A 851 -31.81 78.54 13.51
C LYS A 851 -31.92 80.02 13.13
N ASP A 852 -31.46 80.93 14.00
CA ASP A 852 -31.37 82.35 13.65
C ASP A 852 -30.30 82.61 12.56
N PHE A 853 -30.74 83.18 11.40
CA PHE A 853 -29.99 83.66 10.19
C PHE A 853 -29.37 82.57 9.24
N GLU A 854 -29.09 82.78 7.94
CA GLU A 854 -29.17 83.94 7.00
C GLU A 854 -29.44 83.51 5.51
N ASP A 855 -29.30 84.40 4.49
CA ASP A 855 -29.70 84.21 3.06
C ASP A 855 -28.53 83.98 2.05
N THR A 856 -28.77 83.26 0.94
CA THR A 856 -27.73 82.76 -0.02
C THR A 856 -28.14 82.68 -1.52
N SER A 857 -28.83 83.67 -2.08
CA SER A 857 -29.33 83.66 -3.48
C SER A 857 -28.30 83.57 -4.63
N GLY A 858 -26.99 83.72 -4.37
CA GLY A 858 -25.95 83.84 -5.42
C GLY A 858 -25.52 82.54 -6.16
N PHE A 859 -25.82 81.35 -5.62
CA PHE A 859 -25.17 80.11 -6.09
C PHE A 859 -25.66 79.59 -7.47
N LYS A 860 -26.82 80.05 -7.96
CA LYS A 860 -27.48 79.52 -9.17
C LYS A 860 -26.78 79.84 -10.49
N ILE A 861 -26.08 80.97 -10.58
CA ILE A 861 -25.49 81.44 -11.85
C ILE A 861 -24.17 80.70 -12.18
N ILE A 862 -23.38 80.37 -11.15
CA ILE A 862 -22.06 79.74 -11.31
C ILE A 862 -22.20 78.31 -11.87
N ALA A 863 -23.21 77.55 -11.44
CA ALA A 863 -23.43 76.17 -11.86
C ALA A 863 -23.72 76.02 -13.38
N THR A 864 -24.46 76.97 -13.97
CA THR A 864 -24.87 76.91 -15.38
C THR A 864 -23.69 77.09 -16.34
N VAL A 865 -22.77 78.01 -16.03
CA VAL A 865 -21.59 78.27 -16.88
C VAL A 865 -20.61 77.09 -16.87
N LEU A 866 -20.42 76.45 -15.72
CA LEU A 866 -19.48 75.34 -15.58
C LEU A 866 -19.85 74.11 -16.45
N THR A 867 -21.14 73.90 -16.68
CA THR A 867 -21.66 72.71 -17.39
C THR A 867 -21.33 72.78 -18.89
N ALA A 868 -21.53 73.94 -19.52
CA ALA A 868 -21.30 74.13 -20.95
C ALA A 868 -19.83 73.91 -21.39
N VAL A 869 -18.87 74.18 -20.49
CA VAL A 869 -17.44 73.98 -20.76
C VAL A 869 -17.07 72.49 -20.84
N ILE A 870 -17.70 71.65 -20.02
CA ILE A 870 -17.37 70.22 -19.92
C ILE A 870 -17.87 69.43 -21.14
N GLU A 871 -19.04 69.76 -21.67
CA GLU A 871 -19.61 69.08 -22.85
C GLU A 871 -18.74 69.26 -24.10
N VAL A 872 -18.23 70.48 -24.33
CA VAL A 872 -17.32 70.80 -25.45
C VAL A 872 -16.00 70.01 -25.34
N PHE A 873 -15.50 69.79 -24.13
CA PHE A 873 -14.24 69.07 -23.91
C PHE A 873 -14.37 67.58 -24.27
N ILE A 874 -15.46 66.92 -23.85
CA ILE A 874 -15.68 65.48 -24.09
C ILE A 874 -15.87 65.19 -25.60
N ILE A 875 -16.63 66.04 -26.31
CA ILE A 875 -16.82 65.91 -27.77
C ILE A 875 -15.48 66.04 -28.50
N THR A 876 -14.62 66.96 -28.06
CA THR A 876 -13.27 67.17 -28.63
C THR A 876 -12.37 65.93 -28.49
N ILE A 877 -12.45 65.23 -27.35
CA ILE A 877 -11.71 63.98 -27.13
C ILE A 877 -12.25 62.86 -28.04
N ALA A 878 -13.57 62.72 -28.17
CA ALA A 878 -14.17 61.70 -29.04
C ALA A 878 -13.79 61.88 -30.52
N VAL A 879 -13.72 63.13 -31.00
CA VAL A 879 -13.31 63.45 -32.38
C VAL A 879 -11.81 63.21 -32.61
N THR A 880 -10.95 63.56 -31.66
CA THR A 880 -9.49 63.39 -31.82
C THR A 880 -9.06 61.92 -31.81
N LEU A 881 -9.80 60.99 -31.20
CA LEU A 881 -9.52 59.54 -31.25
C LEU A 881 -9.69 58.90 -32.64
N ILE A 882 -10.38 59.56 -33.59
CA ILE A 882 -10.65 59.00 -34.93
C ILE A 882 -9.37 58.91 -35.80
N PRO A 883 -8.53 59.97 -35.95
CA PRO A 883 -7.29 59.91 -36.72
C PRO A 883 -6.16 59.07 -36.11
N PHE A 884 -6.05 58.96 -34.77
CA PHE A 884 -4.91 58.29 -34.10
C PHE A 884 -4.94 56.74 -34.11
N LYS A 885 -5.60 56.12 -35.09
CA LYS A 885 -5.82 54.66 -35.21
C LYS A 885 -4.55 53.78 -35.24
N ASN A 886 -3.36 54.37 -35.41
CA ASN A 886 -2.08 53.67 -35.55
C ASN A 886 -1.18 53.74 -34.30
N TYR A 887 -1.59 54.45 -33.23
CA TYR A 887 -0.82 54.48 -31.97
C TYR A 887 -1.01 53.18 -31.18
N GLU A 888 0.05 52.67 -30.55
CA GLU A 888 0.09 51.35 -29.88
C GLU A 888 -1.00 51.20 -28.82
N VAL A 889 -1.23 52.23 -27.99
CA VAL A 889 -2.30 52.24 -26.97
C VAL A 889 -3.70 52.03 -27.57
N VAL A 890 -3.97 52.52 -28.78
CA VAL A 890 -5.26 52.32 -29.48
C VAL A 890 -5.36 50.93 -30.09
N LYS A 891 -4.22 50.30 -30.38
CA LYS A 891 -4.10 48.94 -30.90
C LYS A 891 -4.33 47.89 -29.82
N ASP A 892 -3.75 48.09 -28.63
CA ASP A 892 -3.82 47.15 -27.51
C ASP A 892 -5.20 47.07 -26.85
N PHE A 893 -5.86 48.22 -26.66
CA PHE A 893 -7.23 48.28 -26.11
C PHE A 893 -8.33 48.08 -27.16
N GLY A 894 -8.00 48.27 -28.44
CA GLY A 894 -8.93 48.18 -29.56
C GLY A 894 -9.81 49.43 -29.72
N LYS A 895 -9.80 50.01 -30.93
CA LYS A 895 -10.55 51.24 -31.28
C LYS A 895 -12.02 51.24 -30.79
N TYR A 896 -12.74 50.13 -30.98
CA TYR A 896 -14.16 50.05 -30.63
C TYR A 896 -14.41 49.99 -29.12
N SER A 897 -13.52 49.38 -28.34
CA SER A 897 -13.60 49.41 -26.86
C SER A 897 -13.37 50.83 -26.34
N LEU A 898 -12.35 51.52 -26.85
CA LEU A 898 -12.08 52.92 -26.47
C LEU A 898 -13.26 53.84 -26.82
N LEU A 899 -13.83 53.72 -28.03
CA LEU A 899 -15.02 54.48 -28.42
C LEU A 899 -16.23 54.15 -27.51
N SER A 900 -16.40 52.88 -27.14
CA SER A 900 -17.49 52.42 -26.28
C SER A 900 -17.34 52.92 -24.84
N ILE A 901 -16.10 53.04 -24.33
CA ILE A 901 -15.81 53.68 -23.03
C ILE A 901 -16.13 55.18 -23.09
N THR A 902 -15.74 55.89 -24.16
CA THR A 902 -16.03 57.33 -24.28
C THR A 902 -17.54 57.59 -24.36
N ILE A 903 -18.28 56.79 -25.14
CA ILE A 903 -19.75 56.85 -25.23
C ILE A 903 -20.39 56.43 -23.89
N GLY A 904 -19.84 55.41 -23.22
CA GLY A 904 -20.27 54.93 -21.91
C GLY A 904 -20.05 55.92 -20.76
N ILE A 905 -19.15 56.91 -20.92
CA ILE A 905 -18.98 58.04 -20.00
C ILE A 905 -19.94 59.18 -20.38
N TYR A 906 -20.11 59.45 -21.67
CA TYR A 906 -20.98 60.53 -22.17
C TYR A 906 -22.47 60.28 -21.84
N ILE A 907 -22.98 59.07 -22.08
CA ILE A 907 -24.41 58.75 -21.89
C ILE A 907 -24.88 58.99 -20.44
N PRO A 908 -24.22 58.46 -19.39
CA PRO A 908 -24.60 58.77 -18.01
C PRO A 908 -24.47 60.26 -17.70
N PHE A 909 -23.41 60.94 -18.14
CA PHE A 909 -23.21 62.36 -17.84
C PHE A 909 -24.30 63.25 -18.46
N SER A 910 -24.67 63.02 -19.73
CA SER A 910 -25.76 63.74 -20.39
C SER A 910 -27.12 63.43 -19.76
N ILE A 911 -27.41 62.18 -19.41
CA ILE A 911 -28.66 61.80 -18.72
C ILE A 911 -28.74 62.47 -17.33
N ARG A 912 -27.64 62.50 -16.57
CA ARG A 912 -27.54 63.15 -15.25
C ARG A 912 -27.83 64.66 -15.29
N MET A 913 -27.58 65.35 -16.40
CA MET A 913 -27.72 66.81 -16.53
C MET A 913 -28.95 67.29 -17.32
N ILE A 914 -29.52 66.44 -18.18
CA ILE A 914 -30.80 66.73 -18.86
C ILE A 914 -31.99 66.59 -17.90
N ILE A 915 -31.90 65.71 -16.91
CA ILE A 915 -32.98 65.50 -15.92
C ILE A 915 -33.23 66.76 -15.06
N PRO A 916 -32.22 67.42 -14.43
CA PRO A 916 -32.46 68.60 -13.59
C PRO A 916 -32.87 69.87 -14.36
N SER A 917 -32.56 69.96 -15.67
CA SER A 917 -32.74 71.20 -16.45
C SER A 917 -34.09 71.31 -17.17
N LYS A 918 -34.77 70.18 -17.43
CA LYS A 918 -36.12 70.16 -18.06
C LYS A 918 -37.26 69.71 -17.16
N PHE A 919 -36.96 69.19 -15.97
CA PHE A 919 -37.98 68.84 -14.99
C PHE A 919 -37.97 69.80 -13.81
N SER A 920 -39.09 70.52 -13.61
CA SER A 920 -39.46 71.04 -12.28
C SER A 920 -39.96 69.88 -11.41
N LEU A 921 -39.06 68.94 -11.08
CA LEU A 921 -39.36 67.78 -10.25
C LEU A 921 -39.54 68.21 -8.79
N LYS A 922 -40.77 68.10 -8.29
CA LYS A 922 -41.02 67.94 -6.85
C LYS A 922 -40.63 66.51 -6.49
N PHE A 923 -39.46 66.34 -5.88
CA PHE A 923 -39.01 65.03 -5.39
C PHE A 923 -39.80 64.62 -4.16
N ASN A 924 -40.36 63.41 -4.17
CA ASN A 924 -41.15 62.84 -3.07
C ASN A 924 -40.40 61.67 -2.38
N LEU A 925 -39.06 61.72 -2.40
CA LEU A 925 -38.12 60.85 -1.67
C LEU A 925 -38.52 59.35 -1.59
N SER A 926 -38.97 58.80 -2.71
CA SER A 926 -39.24 57.37 -2.83
C SER A 926 -37.94 56.55 -2.86
N PHE A 927 -38.05 55.24 -2.65
CA PHE A 927 -36.92 54.32 -2.81
C PHE A 927 -36.34 54.37 -4.25
N GLU A 928 -37.22 54.61 -5.24
CA GLU A 928 -36.87 54.76 -6.65
C GLU A 928 -36.13 56.08 -6.91
N ASP A 929 -36.53 57.18 -6.26
CA ASP A 929 -35.80 58.46 -6.28
C ASP A 929 -34.40 58.31 -5.66
N ASN A 930 -34.25 57.53 -4.58
CA ASN A 930 -32.94 57.29 -3.95
C ASN A 930 -31.99 56.46 -4.84
N ILE A 931 -32.53 55.50 -5.59
CA ILE A 931 -31.77 54.77 -6.62
C ILE A 931 -31.41 55.72 -7.77
N LEU A 932 -32.30 56.62 -8.18
CA LEU A 932 -32.04 57.62 -9.21
C LEU A 932 -30.94 58.61 -8.78
N MET A 933 -31.00 59.12 -7.53
CA MET A 933 -30.09 60.13 -7.00
C MET A 933 -28.67 59.60 -6.73
N ASN A 934 -28.54 58.38 -6.18
CA ASN A 934 -27.24 57.71 -6.07
C ASN A 934 -26.64 57.40 -7.45
N ASN A 935 -27.48 57.25 -8.48
CA ASN A 935 -27.07 57.15 -9.88
C ASN A 935 -26.93 58.52 -10.58
N ILE A 936 -27.00 59.66 -9.87
CA ILE A 936 -26.79 61.01 -10.41
C ILE A 936 -25.58 61.76 -9.83
N PHE A 937 -25.29 61.62 -8.53
CA PHE A 937 -24.14 62.27 -7.90
C PHE A 937 -22.96 61.29 -7.71
N SER A 938 -21.77 61.80 -7.40
CA SER A 938 -20.69 60.95 -6.85
C SER A 938 -20.87 60.88 -5.34
N THR A 939 -20.43 59.78 -4.71
CA THR A 939 -20.61 59.56 -3.27
C THR A 939 -20.06 60.75 -2.47
N GLU A 940 -18.87 61.24 -2.78
CA GLU A 940 -18.24 62.34 -2.04
C GLU A 940 -18.96 63.70 -2.23
N ILE A 941 -19.55 63.98 -3.40
CA ILE A 941 -20.35 65.20 -3.63
C ILE A 941 -21.71 65.08 -2.96
N PHE A 942 -22.35 63.91 -3.02
CA PHE A 942 -23.58 63.62 -2.29
C PHE A 942 -23.37 63.76 -0.78
N GLU A 943 -22.25 63.27 -0.25
CA GLU A 943 -21.89 63.40 1.15
C GLU A 943 -21.59 64.85 1.56
N LYS A 944 -20.83 65.60 0.74
CA LYS A 944 -20.51 67.01 1.02
C LYS A 944 -21.70 67.97 0.88
N MET A 945 -22.67 67.69 0.00
CA MET A 945 -23.84 68.55 -0.20
C MET A 945 -25.04 68.19 0.70
N PHE A 946 -25.16 66.93 1.16
CA PHE A 946 -26.39 66.44 1.81
C PHE A 946 -26.18 65.66 3.12
N LYS A 947 -24.94 65.44 3.59
CA LYS A 947 -24.68 64.50 4.71
C LYS A 947 -23.93 65.08 5.91
N GLU A 948 -23.98 66.40 6.11
CA GLU A 948 -23.59 66.99 7.40
C GLU A 948 -24.74 66.95 8.43
N THR A 949 -25.15 65.73 8.82
CA THR A 949 -25.56 65.34 10.20
C THR A 949 -25.99 63.88 10.27
N ARG A 950 -25.67 63.28 11.42
CA ARG A 950 -25.70 61.88 11.83
C ARG A 950 -27.05 61.11 11.87
N GLU A 951 -26.85 59.78 11.85
CA GLU A 951 -27.45 58.70 12.67
C GLU A 951 -28.95 58.36 12.58
N ILE A 952 -29.19 57.05 12.33
CA ILE A 952 -30.30 56.20 12.80
C ILE A 952 -31.73 56.61 12.35
N SER A 953 -32.57 55.75 11.77
CA SER A 953 -32.39 54.46 11.10
C SER A 953 -33.63 54.16 10.24
N TYR A 954 -33.53 53.27 9.25
CA TYR A 954 -34.71 52.53 8.79
C TYR A 954 -34.43 51.04 8.71
N SER A 955 -35.34 50.26 9.28
CA SER A 955 -35.46 48.82 9.05
C SER A 955 -36.48 48.55 7.94
N LEU A 956 -36.34 47.36 7.34
CA LEU A 956 -37.38 46.63 6.61
C LEU A 956 -37.89 47.26 5.30
N PHE A 957 -37.47 46.66 4.19
CA PHE A 957 -38.39 46.37 3.10
C PHE A 957 -38.35 44.89 2.73
N ASP A 958 -39.46 44.41 2.18
CA ASP A 958 -39.86 43.01 2.14
C ASP A 958 -39.25 42.21 0.96
N ILE A 959 -38.68 41.03 1.24
CA ILE A 959 -38.04 40.12 0.25
C ILE A 959 -39.02 39.02 -0.24
N ASN A 960 -40.29 39.04 0.17
CA ASN A 960 -41.26 37.98 -0.13
C ASN A 960 -41.61 37.77 -1.62
N ASN A 961 -41.17 38.62 -2.56
CA ASN A 961 -41.46 38.44 -4.00
C ASN A 961 -40.29 37.96 -4.87
N ILE A 962 -39.07 37.77 -4.35
CA ILE A 962 -37.96 37.17 -5.13
C ILE A 962 -37.92 35.63 -5.00
N LYS A 963 -38.50 35.06 -3.95
CA LYS A 963 -38.57 33.60 -3.72
C LYS A 963 -39.39 32.83 -4.77
N LYS A 964 -40.19 33.50 -5.62
CA LYS A 964 -41.09 32.84 -6.59
C LYS A 964 -40.45 32.54 -7.96
N TYR A 965 -39.21 32.98 -8.22
CA TYR A 965 -38.54 32.79 -9.52
C TYR A 965 -37.19 32.06 -9.47
N LEU A 966 -36.68 31.67 -8.30
CA LEU A 966 -35.37 31.01 -8.13
C LEU A 966 -35.46 29.53 -7.68
N HIS A 967 -36.61 28.88 -7.84
CA HIS A 967 -36.85 27.54 -7.28
C HIS A 967 -36.84 26.37 -8.29
N HIS A 968 -36.21 26.53 -9.46
CA HIS A 968 -36.30 25.52 -10.54
C HIS A 968 -35.00 24.87 -11.04
N TYR A 969 -33.82 25.24 -10.53
CA TYR A 969 -32.55 24.54 -10.88
C TYR A 969 -31.51 24.62 -9.76
N ASP A 970 -31.59 23.75 -8.76
CA ASP A 970 -30.42 22.92 -8.38
C ASP A 970 -30.86 21.69 -7.57
N ASN A 971 -30.36 20.52 -7.96
CA ASN A 971 -30.50 19.28 -7.19
C ASN A 971 -29.44 18.26 -7.62
N ARG A 972 -28.18 18.69 -7.65
CA ARG A 972 -27.04 17.77 -7.73
C ARG A 972 -26.88 17.01 -6.42
N LYS A 973 -27.50 15.84 -6.30
CA LYS A 973 -27.17 14.87 -5.25
C LYS A 973 -25.68 14.53 -5.34
N SER A 974 -24.99 14.61 -4.21
CA SER A 974 -23.57 14.25 -4.15
C SER A 974 -23.42 12.72 -4.02
N PHE A 975 -22.24 12.21 -4.40
CA PHE A 975 -21.92 10.79 -4.36
C PHE A 975 -22.07 10.15 -2.95
N ASN A 976 -22.09 10.96 -1.88
CA ASN A 976 -22.19 10.50 -0.50
C ASN A 976 -23.62 10.11 -0.07
N ASP A 977 -24.67 10.59 -0.75
CA ASP A 977 -26.07 10.28 -0.39
C ASP A 977 -26.38 8.78 -0.54
N TYR A 978 -25.64 8.08 -1.41
CA TYR A 978 -25.74 6.63 -1.60
C TYR A 978 -25.16 5.82 -0.42
N GLN A 979 -24.18 6.35 0.32
CA GLN A 979 -23.57 5.60 1.43
C GLN A 979 -24.48 5.54 2.66
N ASN A 980 -25.28 6.58 2.93
CA ASN A 980 -26.15 6.59 4.11
C ASN A 980 -27.44 5.76 3.92
N ILE A 981 -27.99 5.70 2.70
CA ILE A 981 -29.13 4.80 2.39
C ILE A 981 -28.71 3.31 2.49
N THR A 982 -27.43 3.01 2.29
CA THR A 982 -26.90 1.64 2.45
C THR A 982 -26.68 1.27 3.93
N ARG A 983 -26.56 2.26 4.84
CA ARG A 983 -26.34 2.04 6.28
C ARG A 983 -27.62 1.78 7.09
N SER A 984 -28.78 2.24 6.62
CA SER A 984 -30.07 2.02 7.32
C SER A 984 -30.77 0.70 6.97
N LEU A 985 -30.05 -0.24 6.33
CA LEU A 985 -30.58 -1.54 5.88
C LEU A 985 -29.67 -2.72 6.26
N SER A 986 -28.69 -2.52 7.15
CA SER A 986 -27.70 -3.53 7.55
C SER A 986 -27.56 -3.66 9.08
N SER A 987 -28.62 -3.38 9.82
CA SER A 987 -28.68 -3.54 11.28
C SER A 987 -29.99 -4.21 11.70
N ASP A 988 -30.14 -5.50 11.32
CA ASP A 988 -30.95 -6.49 12.04
C ASP A 988 -30.85 -7.87 11.36
N SER A 989 -29.96 -8.73 11.86
CA SER A 989 -30.07 -10.20 11.72
C SER A 989 -29.03 -10.94 12.56
N GLY A 990 -29.50 -11.86 13.41
CA GLY A 990 -28.70 -12.89 14.08
C GLY A 990 -28.90 -12.90 15.60
N ASP A 991 -29.50 -13.91 16.23
CA ASP A 991 -30.25 -15.06 15.72
C ASP A 991 -31.22 -15.52 16.82
N ASN A 992 -32.38 -16.08 16.45
CA ASN A 992 -32.87 -17.30 17.12
C ASN A 992 -34.05 -17.94 16.36
N VAL A 993 -33.95 -19.27 16.21
CA VAL A 993 -34.96 -20.10 15.55
C VAL A 993 -35.97 -20.59 16.59
N GLN A 994 -37.25 -20.25 16.41
CA GLN A 994 -38.34 -21.21 16.67
C GLN A 994 -39.64 -20.87 15.93
N SER A 995 -40.42 -21.90 15.67
CA SER A 995 -41.57 -21.94 14.78
C SER A 995 -42.88 -21.46 15.40
N MET A 996 -43.70 -20.71 14.64
CA MET A 996 -45.14 -21.01 14.55
C MET A 996 -45.81 -20.32 13.35
N GLU A 997 -46.79 -21.00 12.74
CA GLU A 997 -47.75 -20.39 11.81
C GLU A 997 -48.75 -19.49 12.57
N ILE A 998 -49.39 -18.52 11.89
CA ILE A 998 -50.86 -18.46 11.72
C ILE A 998 -51.36 -17.19 10.98
N SER A 999 -52.17 -17.45 9.95
CA SER A 999 -53.23 -16.66 9.28
C SER A 999 -53.27 -15.11 9.23
N LYS A 1000 -53.35 -14.63 7.98
CA LYS A 1000 -54.43 -13.79 7.40
C LYS A 1000 -55.18 -12.79 8.32
N ARG A 1001 -55.18 -11.51 7.89
CA ARG A 1001 -56.44 -10.88 7.42
C ARG A 1001 -56.19 -9.79 6.36
N ARG A 1002 -56.97 -9.88 5.27
CA ARG A 1002 -57.25 -8.79 4.32
C ARG A 1002 -58.19 -7.80 5.04
N THR A 1003 -58.30 -6.52 4.67
CA THR A 1003 -59.07 -6.11 3.47
C THR A 1003 -58.86 -4.65 3.03
N ILE A 1004 -58.78 -4.50 1.70
CA ILE A 1004 -59.47 -3.52 0.83
C ILE A 1004 -59.04 -2.04 0.99
N SER A 1005 -58.46 -1.32 0.01
CA SER A 1005 -58.44 -1.32 -1.47
C SER A 1005 -59.19 -0.12 -2.06
N SER A 1006 -58.54 0.51 -3.04
CA SER A 1006 -59.06 1.39 -4.11
C SER A 1006 -59.60 2.76 -3.68
N LEU A 1007 -59.14 3.86 -4.29
CA LEU A 1007 -59.23 4.09 -5.74
C LEU A 1007 -58.00 4.79 -6.38
N ILE A 1008 -57.61 4.28 -7.57
CA ILE A 1008 -56.91 4.96 -8.70
C ILE A 1008 -55.46 5.43 -8.42
N LYS A 1009 -54.38 4.72 -8.82
CA LYS A 1009 -53.86 4.36 -10.18
C LYS A 1009 -53.43 5.55 -11.07
N GLN A 1010 -52.13 5.68 -11.35
CA GLN A 1010 -51.52 5.22 -12.63
C GLN A 1010 -49.97 5.37 -12.65
N SER A 1011 -49.33 4.64 -13.58
CA SER A 1011 -47.89 4.61 -13.92
C SER A 1011 -46.87 4.39 -12.79
N HIS A 1012 -46.53 3.12 -12.52
CA HIS A 1012 -45.16 2.55 -12.53
C HIS A 1012 -45.14 1.20 -11.81
N PHE A 1013 -45.39 0.10 -12.55
CA PHE A 1013 -45.00 -1.23 -12.07
C PHE A 1013 -44.77 -2.20 -13.24
N SER A 1014 -43.49 -2.46 -13.52
CA SER A 1014 -43.04 -3.69 -14.19
C SER A 1014 -41.58 -3.93 -13.82
N LEU A 1015 -41.24 -5.18 -13.46
CA LEU A 1015 -39.89 -5.71 -13.19
C LEU A 1015 -39.30 -5.45 -11.78
N VAL A 1016 -39.91 -6.10 -10.78
CA VAL A 1016 -39.13 -6.78 -9.72
C VAL A 1016 -39.48 -8.27 -9.77
N SER A 1017 -38.73 -9.05 -10.56
CA SER A 1017 -38.81 -10.53 -10.57
C SER A 1017 -37.61 -11.18 -11.27
N SER A 1018 -36.39 -10.91 -10.80
CA SER A 1018 -35.19 -11.71 -11.15
C SER A 1018 -34.06 -11.53 -10.14
N ARG A 1019 -34.31 -11.85 -8.86
CA ARG A 1019 -33.25 -12.18 -7.90
C ARG A 1019 -33.04 -13.69 -7.94
N ASN A 1020 -31.97 -14.14 -8.59
CA ASN A 1020 -31.05 -15.19 -8.15
C ASN A 1020 -30.00 -15.42 -9.24
N ASN A 1021 -28.77 -15.71 -8.82
CA ASN A 1021 -27.55 -15.88 -9.61
C ASN A 1021 -27.07 -14.61 -10.35
N TYR A 1022 -26.13 -13.90 -9.74
CA TYR A 1022 -24.86 -13.42 -10.33
C TYR A 1022 -24.11 -12.61 -9.26
N SER A 1023 -23.28 -13.28 -8.47
CA SER A 1023 -22.15 -12.63 -7.79
C SER A 1023 -20.93 -12.64 -8.74
N TYR A 1024 -20.01 -11.69 -8.51
CA TYR A 1024 -18.80 -11.42 -9.30
C TYR A 1024 -19.00 -10.79 -10.69
N GLY A 1025 -18.33 -9.64 -10.90
CA GLY A 1025 -18.11 -9.02 -12.22
C GLY A 1025 -18.78 -7.66 -12.44
N ASN A 1026 -17.97 -6.66 -12.81
CA ASN A 1026 -18.33 -5.39 -13.47
C ASN A 1026 -19.02 -4.28 -12.67
N ARG A 1027 -18.24 -3.51 -11.89
CA ARG A 1027 -18.52 -2.07 -11.73
C ARG A 1027 -18.17 -1.35 -13.03
N ARG A 1028 -19.18 -0.94 -13.80
CA ARG A 1028 -19.02 -0.36 -15.15
C ARG A 1028 -18.32 1.01 -15.19
N GLU A 1029 -18.16 1.65 -14.04
CA GLU A 1029 -17.56 2.99 -13.88
C GLU A 1029 -16.09 3.05 -14.35
N PHE A 1030 -15.37 1.93 -14.40
CA PHE A 1030 -13.96 1.87 -14.81
C PHE A 1030 -13.73 1.80 -16.34
N TYR A 1031 -14.74 1.44 -17.13
CA TYR A 1031 -14.56 1.22 -18.59
C TYR A 1031 -14.27 2.50 -19.40
N PHE A 1032 -14.43 3.69 -18.80
CA PHE A 1032 -14.23 4.98 -19.49
C PHE A 1032 -12.89 5.68 -19.18
N LEU A 1033 -11.98 5.04 -18.46
CA LEU A 1033 -10.62 5.57 -18.24
C LEU A 1033 -9.65 5.28 -19.39
N GLY A 1034 -10.04 4.42 -20.34
CA GLY A 1034 -9.21 3.97 -21.48
C GLY A 1034 -9.35 4.76 -22.78
N VAL A 1035 -9.97 5.95 -22.78
CA VAL A 1035 -9.99 6.82 -23.98
C VAL A 1035 -8.81 7.80 -23.89
N PRO A 1036 -7.77 7.69 -24.76
CA PRO A 1036 -6.57 8.50 -24.63
C PRO A 1036 -6.84 9.99 -24.85
N LYS A 1037 -6.29 10.84 -23.97
CA LYS A 1037 -6.29 12.29 -24.14
C LYS A 1037 -5.19 12.69 -25.12
N LYS A 1038 -5.40 13.78 -25.86
CA LYS A 1038 -4.41 14.31 -26.82
C LYS A 1038 -3.07 14.58 -26.13
N LYS A 1039 -1.97 14.11 -26.74
CA LYS A 1039 -0.61 14.28 -26.20
C LYS A 1039 0.05 15.51 -26.82
N CYS A 1040 0.73 16.28 -25.98
CA CYS A 1040 1.55 17.41 -26.38
C CYS A 1040 2.83 16.88 -27.04
N ILE A 1041 3.05 17.13 -28.34
CA ILE A 1041 4.19 16.56 -29.07
C ILE A 1041 5.52 17.13 -28.54
N GLU A 1042 5.60 18.45 -28.35
CA GLU A 1042 6.80 19.14 -27.86
C GLU A 1042 7.22 18.67 -26.45
N HIS A 1043 6.26 18.60 -25.52
CA HIS A 1043 6.53 18.31 -24.11
C HIS A 1043 6.32 16.83 -23.73
N LYS A 1044 5.97 15.97 -24.70
CA LYS A 1044 5.59 14.55 -24.53
C LYS A 1044 4.56 14.28 -23.40
N SER A 1045 3.77 15.29 -23.05
CA SER A 1045 2.92 15.33 -21.85
C SER A 1045 1.43 15.39 -22.19
N TYR A 1046 0.59 14.75 -21.39
CA TYR A 1046 -0.87 14.84 -21.50
C TYR A 1046 -1.47 16.05 -20.74
N SER A 1047 -0.66 16.73 -19.92
CA SER A 1047 -1.08 17.83 -19.04
C SER A 1047 -0.51 19.21 -19.43
N CYS A 1048 0.37 19.30 -20.44
CA CYS A 1048 0.81 20.60 -20.98
C CYS A 1048 -0.41 21.42 -21.47
N GLU A 1049 -0.34 22.75 -21.47
CA GLU A 1049 -1.43 23.61 -21.99
C GLU A 1049 -1.19 24.14 -23.42
N CYS A 1050 -0.12 23.69 -24.10
CA CYS A 1050 0.20 24.10 -25.46
C CYS A 1050 -0.93 23.77 -26.45
N GLU A 1051 -1.14 24.66 -27.42
CA GLU A 1051 -2.22 24.58 -28.42
C GLU A 1051 -2.01 23.42 -29.42
N THR A 1052 -0.77 22.96 -29.60
CA THR A 1052 -0.33 21.95 -30.58
C THR A 1052 -0.63 20.48 -30.17
N LYS A 1053 -1.78 20.24 -29.55
CA LYS A 1053 -2.24 18.89 -29.16
C LYS A 1053 -2.86 18.14 -30.33
N GLN A 1054 -2.15 17.14 -30.84
CA GLN A 1054 -2.69 16.15 -31.78
C GLN A 1054 -2.99 14.81 -31.08
N ILE A 1055 -3.79 13.96 -31.73
CA ILE A 1055 -4.01 12.58 -31.28
C ILE A 1055 -2.87 11.76 -31.86
N ASP A 1056 -2.11 11.10 -30.99
CA ASP A 1056 -1.04 10.18 -31.41
C ASP A 1056 -1.66 8.96 -32.10
N LYS A 1057 -0.96 8.32 -33.04
CA LYS A 1057 -1.55 7.17 -33.75
C LYS A 1057 -1.76 6.01 -32.77
N TYR A 1058 -2.99 5.49 -32.72
CA TYR A 1058 -3.32 4.29 -31.93
C TYR A 1058 -2.39 3.13 -32.28
N THR A 1059 -1.98 2.36 -31.27
CA THR A 1059 -1.26 1.10 -31.52
C THR A 1059 -2.20 0.05 -32.09
N VAL A 1060 -1.65 -1.02 -32.68
CA VAL A 1060 -2.45 -2.11 -33.25
C VAL A 1060 -3.29 -2.80 -32.16
N GLU A 1061 -2.76 -2.93 -30.94
CA GLU A 1061 -3.47 -3.51 -29.79
C GLU A 1061 -4.61 -2.61 -29.28
N GLU A 1062 -4.43 -1.28 -29.31
CA GLU A 1062 -5.49 -0.32 -28.97
C GLU A 1062 -6.63 -0.35 -30.00
N ILE A 1063 -6.30 -0.40 -31.30
CA ILE A 1063 -7.29 -0.57 -32.37
C ILE A 1063 -8.05 -1.88 -32.19
N GLN A 1064 -7.35 -3.00 -31.98
CA GLN A 1064 -7.96 -4.30 -31.75
C GLN A 1064 -8.90 -4.28 -30.52
N SER A 1065 -8.50 -3.64 -29.42
CA SER A 1065 -9.34 -3.52 -28.21
C SER A 1065 -10.62 -2.71 -28.47
N ILE A 1066 -10.54 -1.66 -29.28
CA ILE A 1066 -11.70 -0.86 -29.70
C ILE A 1066 -12.60 -1.67 -30.64
N GLU A 1067 -12.02 -2.43 -31.59
CA GLU A 1067 -12.77 -3.30 -32.51
C GLU A 1067 -13.48 -4.44 -31.77
N GLU A 1068 -12.83 -5.09 -30.80
CA GLU A 1068 -13.43 -6.13 -29.96
C GLU A 1068 -14.56 -5.58 -29.08
N PHE A 1069 -14.41 -4.36 -28.55
CA PHE A 1069 -15.49 -3.67 -27.83
C PHE A 1069 -16.67 -3.33 -28.76
N VAL A 1070 -16.40 -2.80 -29.95
CA VAL A 1070 -17.43 -2.46 -30.95
C VAL A 1070 -18.15 -3.70 -31.46
N ASP A 1071 -17.43 -4.80 -31.71
CA ASP A 1071 -18.03 -6.08 -32.13
C ASP A 1071 -18.84 -6.71 -30.98
N THR A 1072 -18.39 -6.60 -29.73
CA THR A 1072 -19.16 -7.02 -28.55
C THR A 1072 -20.41 -6.19 -28.36
N TYR A 1073 -20.32 -4.86 -28.48
CA TYR A 1073 -21.46 -3.94 -28.42
C TYR A 1073 -22.46 -4.24 -29.54
N ASN A 1074 -21.98 -4.42 -30.77
CA ASN A 1074 -22.80 -4.78 -31.92
C ASN A 1074 -23.43 -6.17 -31.77
N LYS A 1075 -22.75 -7.16 -31.19
CA LYS A 1075 -23.33 -8.48 -30.86
C LYS A 1075 -24.44 -8.38 -29.82
N ILE A 1076 -24.27 -7.56 -28.78
CA ILE A 1076 -25.25 -7.37 -27.70
C ILE A 1076 -26.48 -6.56 -28.18
N PHE A 1077 -26.27 -5.51 -28.97
CA PHE A 1077 -27.32 -4.60 -29.44
C PHE A 1077 -27.81 -4.86 -30.86
N ASN A 1078 -27.46 -6.01 -31.47
CA ASN A 1078 -27.96 -6.34 -32.81
C ASN A 1078 -29.48 -6.49 -32.82
N ILE A 1079 -30.17 -5.50 -33.37
CA ILE A 1079 -31.63 -5.48 -33.52
C ILE A 1079 -32.16 -6.74 -34.22
N LYS A 1080 -31.42 -7.33 -35.18
CA LYS A 1080 -31.82 -8.61 -35.81
C LYS A 1080 -31.87 -9.78 -34.82
N HIS A 1081 -31.03 -9.78 -33.78
CA HIS A 1081 -31.01 -10.85 -32.77
C HIS A 1081 -32.12 -10.69 -31.71
N ILE A 1082 -32.48 -9.44 -31.40
CA ILE A 1082 -33.57 -9.09 -30.48
C ILE A 1082 -34.94 -9.43 -31.09
N PHE A 1083 -35.17 -9.11 -32.37
CA PHE A 1083 -36.44 -9.44 -33.04
C PHE A 1083 -36.60 -10.94 -33.34
N LYS A 1084 -35.53 -11.68 -33.63
CA LYS A 1084 -35.62 -13.13 -33.95
C LYS A 1084 -35.97 -14.03 -32.74
N LYS A 1085 -35.94 -13.49 -31.51
CA LYS A 1085 -36.35 -14.21 -30.28
C LYS A 1085 -37.75 -13.85 -29.78
N LYS A 1086 -38.41 -12.83 -30.36
CA LYS A 1086 -39.78 -12.39 -29.97
C LYS A 1086 -40.90 -12.93 -30.87
N SER A 1087 -40.59 -13.48 -32.05
CA SER A 1087 -41.57 -13.96 -33.03
C SER A 1087 -42.06 -15.41 -32.83
N LYS A 1088 -41.74 -16.07 -31.71
CA LYS A 1088 -42.15 -17.47 -31.41
C LYS A 1088 -43.10 -17.65 -30.23
N ILE A 1089 -43.63 -16.56 -29.65
CA ILE A 1089 -44.56 -16.58 -28.50
C ILE A 1089 -45.88 -15.82 -28.82
N ILE A 1090 -46.08 -15.41 -30.08
CA ILE A 1090 -47.35 -14.83 -30.57
C ILE A 1090 -47.79 -15.59 -31.83
N ILE A 1091 -48.23 -16.84 -31.64
CA ILE A 1091 -49.21 -17.64 -32.41
C ILE A 1091 -49.52 -18.87 -31.51
N LYS A 1092 -50.45 -18.64 -30.56
CA LYS A 1092 -51.21 -19.58 -29.71
C LYS A 1092 -51.68 -18.86 -28.43
N LYS A 1093 -52.46 -17.81 -28.64
CA LYS A 1093 -53.53 -17.35 -27.76
C LYS A 1093 -54.60 -16.74 -28.63
#